data_AF-A0A8K1FN52-F1
#
_entry.id   AF-A0A8K1FN52-F1
#
_cell.length_a   1.000
_cell.length_b   1.000
_cell.length_c   1.000
_cell.angle_alpha   90.00
_cell.angle_beta   90.00
_cell.angle_gamma   90.00
#
_symmetry.space_group_name_H-M   'P 1'
#
loop_
_entity.id
_entity.type
_entity.pdbx_description
1 polymer ?
#
loop_
_entity_poly.entity_id
_entity_poly.type
_entity_poly.pdbx_seq_one_letter_code
_entity_poly.pdbx_strand_id
1 'polypeptide(L)'
;MSCTEQMRLYHATRAIAQTQKIAFLQSSAESPGILMLLQELFYSSMDSLSPGETILELHKTSAAKGLTEAILKFFKYVVLFYHNCGNYDLITGVKILPEVARYDLKEIISSSRIATKSASSKTSSSKKEAELVEFKPTQCYPFYGAGVTFVDSVRVNRTLEAHGICKRNTRILKKRDVSGGSILYTVVQPSVTAISEPIGVLPAHSSGKVRVYRGDFSHFLEKMIGSLQKSSDSEASKRVVESIAQVFADADETSLSSAFSTWKGTQDDVLDIFVDFFPVPKHRDPTGTRCAIESYVAVQNRVYQARLTRIIEHHVDDFVRFLPFHRLMRPHELLGQMTIQCVDLVATGRSRTVLPLNMPPQAADPVIPGPHKVLYIVNTTENYVRGVWSHEKREQLDAFFLPNDIELIDAARDQVHFLRFILEEVLSPTTTVFLTGMSNNQPSFDEFTAAYLPAELYIETSDEEDIAIEDDSDPEWFSYDFFIFRPIPSGRRQRTMESEVMEVDSVGGVDVHAPTLYPPQNPLQGSSECTVYVGSVHSSTTREELHALFASCGLILRISIPHDRGTGLPRGFAFVDFGTPDAAIRAVSISRTEIHGQAIEVRVIKRQEHEVRSSPVLQAPVVNHEPPDGQYGWKVFRGDQQSATRDVVAFLEQYRPSMWSERALAWICVQHLSEQSRQDEDIDGLVQEWEAICARPHPPPQASDVHLLSQKYRVLSGKWMVFCPREDVDRVWSSVVWALLSGHLGAVAKVSPVSLDPRNRNHVICVYADDYTNQNEVNRIRHGLTQIGLVKPLQFKPDAYTECGIYSKNPWGIPATMYSK
;
A
#
# COMPACT_ATOMS: atom_id res chain seq x y z
N MET A 1 8.60 -19.43 -34.71
CA MET A 1 8.37 -20.66 -33.93
C MET A 1 7.84 -21.74 -34.86
N SER A 2 8.29 -22.99 -34.70
CA SER A 2 7.72 -24.17 -35.36
C SER A 2 6.35 -24.54 -34.78
N CYS A 3 5.60 -25.41 -35.45
CA CYS A 3 4.31 -25.91 -34.93
C CYS A 3 4.46 -26.57 -33.55
N THR A 4 5.53 -27.35 -33.35
CA THR A 4 5.84 -27.99 -32.07
C THR A 4 6.09 -26.96 -30.96
N GLU A 5 6.88 -25.91 -31.25
CA GLU A 5 7.16 -24.83 -30.30
C GLU A 5 5.88 -24.04 -29.95
N GLN A 6 5.00 -23.81 -30.92
CA GLN A 6 3.70 -23.17 -30.69
C GLN A 6 2.80 -24.02 -29.78
N MET A 7 2.80 -25.34 -29.95
CA MET A 7 2.05 -26.26 -29.07
C MET A 7 2.59 -26.26 -27.64
N ARG A 8 3.92 -26.19 -27.48
CA ARG A 8 4.54 -26.02 -26.15
C ARG A 8 4.10 -24.72 -25.49
N LEU A 9 4.16 -23.61 -26.21
CA LEU A 9 3.74 -22.30 -25.73
C LEU A 9 2.25 -22.27 -25.34
N TYR A 10 1.40 -22.93 -26.14
CA TYR A 10 -0.02 -23.08 -25.85
C TYR A 10 -0.25 -23.79 -24.51
N HIS A 11 0.44 -24.91 -24.28
CA HIS A 11 0.32 -25.67 -23.04
C HIS A 11 0.89 -24.91 -21.83
N ALA A 12 2.02 -24.22 -21.98
CA ALA A 12 2.59 -23.39 -20.94
C ALA A 12 1.64 -22.23 -20.56
N THR A 13 1.09 -21.51 -21.55
CA THR A 13 0.12 -20.44 -21.32
C THR A 13 -1.12 -20.94 -20.56
N ARG A 14 -1.61 -22.15 -20.87
CA ARG A 14 -2.72 -22.77 -20.13
C ARG A 14 -2.39 -23.09 -18.67
N ALA A 15 -1.14 -23.43 -18.38
CA ALA A 15 -0.66 -23.62 -17.01
C ALA A 15 -0.66 -22.29 -16.25
N ILE A 16 -0.13 -21.22 -16.87
CA ILE A 16 -0.12 -19.86 -16.30
C ILE A 16 -1.55 -19.38 -16.02
N ALA A 17 -2.50 -19.64 -16.92
CA ALA A 17 -3.91 -19.31 -16.68
C ALA A 17 -4.52 -20.02 -15.45
N GLN A 18 -4.02 -21.20 -15.03
CA GLN A 18 -4.47 -21.81 -13.76
C GLN A 18 -3.87 -21.08 -12.55
N THR A 19 -2.60 -20.71 -12.61
CA THR A 19 -1.96 -19.94 -11.53
C THR A 19 -2.60 -18.56 -11.35
N GLN A 20 -3.08 -17.95 -12.43
CA GLN A 20 -3.83 -16.68 -12.38
C GLN A 20 -5.12 -16.80 -11.57
N LYS A 21 -5.81 -17.95 -11.61
CA LYS A 21 -7.00 -18.19 -10.77
C LYS A 21 -6.65 -18.26 -9.29
N ILE A 22 -5.50 -18.84 -8.96
CA ILE A 22 -4.96 -18.85 -7.59
C ILE A 22 -4.62 -17.41 -7.16
N ALA A 23 -4.06 -16.59 -8.06
CA ALA A 23 -3.79 -15.19 -7.81
C ALA A 23 -5.04 -14.39 -7.42
N PHE A 24 -6.18 -14.59 -8.09
CA PHE A 24 -7.47 -14.00 -7.71
C PHE A 24 -7.92 -14.44 -6.31
N LEU A 25 -7.76 -15.72 -5.97
CA LEU A 25 -8.08 -16.26 -4.62
C LEU A 25 -7.15 -15.69 -3.53
N GLN A 26 -5.93 -15.32 -3.90
CA GLN A 26 -4.96 -14.65 -3.03
C GLN A 26 -5.06 -13.11 -3.12
N SER A 27 -6.12 -12.56 -3.75
CA SER A 27 -6.34 -11.11 -3.83
C SER A 27 -7.28 -10.61 -2.74
N SER A 28 -8.49 -11.18 -2.66
CA SER A 28 -9.49 -10.88 -1.64
C SER A 28 -10.54 -11.99 -1.57
N ALA A 29 -11.38 -11.98 -0.53
CA ALA A 29 -12.42 -12.99 -0.38
C ALA A 29 -13.51 -12.89 -1.47
N GLU A 30 -13.77 -11.68 -1.97
CA GLU A 30 -14.77 -11.39 -2.98
C GLU A 30 -14.25 -11.51 -4.43
N SER A 31 -12.94 -11.46 -4.65
CA SER A 31 -12.34 -11.54 -6.00
C SER A 31 -12.81 -12.73 -6.83
N PRO A 32 -12.93 -13.97 -6.28
CA PRO A 32 -13.47 -15.10 -7.05
C PRO A 32 -14.92 -14.88 -7.53
N GLY A 33 -15.78 -14.29 -6.69
CA GLY A 33 -17.16 -14.00 -7.05
C GLY A 33 -17.26 -12.92 -8.12
N ILE A 34 -16.41 -11.88 -8.03
CA ILE A 34 -16.32 -10.85 -9.08
C ILE A 34 -15.85 -11.47 -10.39
N LEU A 35 -14.81 -12.33 -10.36
CA LEU A 35 -14.33 -13.02 -11.55
C LEU A 35 -15.42 -13.87 -12.20
N MET A 36 -16.19 -14.62 -11.41
CA MET A 36 -17.31 -15.42 -11.91
C MET A 36 -18.38 -14.55 -12.58
N LEU A 37 -18.79 -13.45 -11.93
CA LEU A 37 -19.73 -12.49 -12.50
C LEU A 37 -19.23 -11.93 -13.85
N LEU A 38 -17.96 -11.55 -13.94
CA LEU A 38 -17.39 -11.01 -15.18
C LEU A 38 -17.27 -12.08 -16.27
N GLN A 39 -16.94 -13.32 -15.91
CA GLN A 39 -16.94 -14.45 -16.85
C GLN A 39 -18.34 -14.73 -17.39
N GLU A 40 -19.37 -14.71 -16.53
CA GLU A 40 -20.75 -14.83 -16.98
C GLU A 40 -21.14 -13.66 -17.90
N LEU A 41 -20.66 -12.45 -17.60
CA LEU A 41 -21.03 -11.23 -18.32
C LEU A 41 -20.42 -11.14 -19.71
N PHE A 42 -19.15 -11.52 -19.86
CA PHE A 42 -18.41 -11.37 -21.12
C PHE A 42 -18.22 -12.66 -21.91
N TYR A 43 -18.36 -13.83 -21.27
CA TYR A 43 -17.98 -15.13 -21.85
C TYR A 43 -19.04 -16.23 -21.72
N SER A 44 -20.30 -15.90 -21.42
CA SER A 44 -21.40 -16.88 -21.34
C SER A 44 -21.44 -17.77 -22.61
N SER A 45 -21.11 -19.06 -22.44
CA SER A 45 -20.74 -20.03 -23.48
C SER A 45 -21.87 -20.47 -24.43
N MET A 46 -23.02 -19.81 -24.40
CA MET A 46 -24.17 -20.16 -25.23
C MET A 46 -24.54 -19.10 -26.28
N ASP A 47 -23.93 -17.93 -26.24
CA ASP A 47 -24.18 -16.89 -27.24
C ASP A 47 -23.01 -16.86 -28.23
N SER A 48 -23.30 -16.83 -29.54
CA SER A 48 -22.32 -16.82 -30.63
C SER A 48 -21.52 -15.51 -30.76
N LEU A 49 -21.58 -14.65 -29.74
CA LEU A 49 -20.94 -13.35 -29.74
C LEU A 49 -19.54 -13.46 -29.12
N SER A 50 -18.57 -12.86 -29.80
CA SER A 50 -17.24 -12.63 -29.27
C SER A 50 -17.28 -11.67 -28.06
N PRO A 51 -16.24 -11.66 -27.21
CA PRO A 51 -16.14 -10.71 -26.11
C PRO A 51 -16.25 -9.24 -26.56
N GLY A 52 -15.69 -8.91 -27.73
CA GLY A 52 -15.78 -7.55 -28.30
C GLY A 52 -17.21 -7.16 -28.68
N GLU A 53 -17.98 -8.08 -29.26
CA GLU A 53 -19.39 -7.85 -29.58
C GLU A 53 -20.24 -7.70 -28.32
N THR A 54 -19.92 -8.45 -27.26
CA THR A 54 -20.59 -8.34 -25.96
C THR A 54 -20.32 -6.98 -25.31
N ILE A 55 -19.09 -6.48 -25.37
CA ILE A 55 -18.73 -5.13 -24.90
C ILE A 55 -19.54 -4.07 -25.66
N LEU A 56 -19.63 -4.17 -26.99
CA LEU A 56 -20.38 -3.23 -27.82
C LEU A 56 -21.88 -3.25 -27.49
N GLU A 57 -22.44 -4.43 -27.24
CA GLU A 57 -23.84 -4.59 -26.87
C GLU A 57 -24.14 -4.00 -25.47
N LEU A 58 -23.30 -4.28 -24.47
CA LEU A 58 -23.43 -3.68 -23.14
C LEU A 58 -23.32 -2.16 -23.21
N HIS A 59 -22.42 -1.64 -24.04
CA HIS A 59 -22.33 -0.20 -24.28
C HIS A 59 -23.61 0.36 -24.90
N LYS A 60 -24.13 -0.25 -25.97
CA LYS A 60 -25.36 0.20 -26.65
C LYS A 60 -26.59 0.14 -25.75
N THR A 61 -26.77 -0.96 -25.01
CA THR A 61 -27.91 -1.15 -24.09
C THR A 61 -27.85 -0.20 -22.90
N SER A 62 -26.66 0.04 -22.35
CA SER A 62 -26.45 1.03 -21.29
C SER A 62 -26.66 2.46 -21.79
N ALA A 63 -26.16 2.79 -22.99
CA ALA A 63 -26.36 4.10 -23.62
C ALA A 63 -27.84 4.39 -23.89
N ALA A 64 -28.61 3.39 -24.35
CA ALA A 64 -30.06 3.52 -24.53
C ALA A 64 -30.82 3.84 -23.22
N LYS A 65 -30.22 3.55 -22.06
CA LYS A 65 -30.74 3.86 -20.73
C LYS A 65 -30.14 5.14 -20.11
N GLY A 66 -29.32 5.89 -20.86
CA GLY A 66 -28.64 7.08 -20.36
C GLY A 66 -27.44 6.78 -19.45
N LEU A 67 -26.91 5.56 -19.45
CA LEU A 67 -25.82 5.10 -18.57
C LEU A 67 -24.45 5.07 -19.28
N THR A 68 -24.24 5.88 -20.32
CA THR A 68 -23.01 5.87 -21.14
C THR A 68 -21.73 6.11 -20.31
N GLU A 69 -21.74 7.09 -19.41
CA GLU A 69 -20.58 7.36 -18.55
C GLU A 69 -20.35 6.24 -17.53
N ALA A 70 -21.44 5.72 -16.94
CA ALA A 70 -21.40 4.63 -15.97
C ALA A 70 -20.83 3.34 -16.57
N ILE A 71 -21.18 2.99 -17.81
CA ILE A 71 -20.64 1.78 -18.46
C ILE A 71 -19.15 1.92 -18.78
N LEU A 72 -18.69 3.11 -19.18
CA LEU A 72 -17.26 3.36 -19.41
C LEU A 72 -16.45 3.26 -18.11
N LYS A 73 -16.95 3.84 -17.02
CA LYS A 73 -16.33 3.70 -15.68
C LYS A 73 -16.34 2.25 -15.19
N PHE A 74 -17.39 1.49 -15.51
CA PHE A 74 -17.43 0.06 -15.23
C PHE A 74 -16.38 -0.72 -16.04
N PHE A 75 -16.22 -0.43 -17.35
CA PHE A 75 -15.17 -1.06 -18.16
C PHE A 75 -13.76 -0.73 -17.64
N LYS A 76 -13.50 0.52 -17.22
CA LYS A 76 -12.25 0.91 -16.55
C LYS A 76 -11.99 0.02 -15.33
N TYR A 77 -13.01 -0.19 -14.48
CA TYR A 77 -12.92 -1.09 -13.33
C TYR A 77 -12.61 -2.54 -13.75
N VAL A 78 -13.28 -3.07 -14.77
CA VAL A 78 -13.07 -4.43 -15.28
C VAL A 78 -11.63 -4.62 -15.76
N VAL A 79 -11.08 -3.66 -16.49
CA VAL A 79 -9.69 -3.68 -16.96
C VAL A 79 -8.73 -3.69 -15.76
N LEU A 80 -8.92 -2.80 -14.79
CA LEU A 80 -8.08 -2.74 -13.59
C LEU A 80 -8.17 -4.01 -12.75
N PHE A 81 -9.35 -4.62 -12.65
CA PHE A 81 -9.58 -5.88 -11.93
C PHE A 81 -8.83 -7.04 -12.57
N TYR A 82 -8.92 -7.20 -13.90
CA TYR A 82 -8.17 -8.24 -14.61
C TYR A 82 -6.66 -7.99 -14.56
N HIS A 83 -6.24 -6.74 -14.73
CA HIS A 83 -4.83 -6.36 -14.64
C HIS A 83 -4.25 -6.76 -13.28
N ASN A 84 -4.87 -6.34 -12.17
CA ASN A 84 -4.37 -6.63 -10.83
C ASN A 84 -4.64 -8.07 -10.36
N CYS A 85 -5.30 -8.90 -11.17
CA CYS A 85 -5.79 -10.22 -10.78
C CYS A 85 -6.60 -10.16 -9.47
N GLY A 86 -7.47 -9.15 -9.37
CA GLY A 86 -8.36 -8.90 -8.25
C GLY A 86 -8.65 -7.42 -8.04
N ASN A 87 -9.41 -7.10 -6.99
CA ASN A 87 -9.92 -5.75 -6.72
C ASN A 87 -9.02 -4.94 -5.75
N TYR A 88 -7.72 -5.21 -5.73
CA TYR A 88 -6.74 -4.46 -4.94
C TYR A 88 -5.56 -4.12 -5.84
N ASP A 89 -5.10 -2.89 -5.75
CA ASP A 89 -3.88 -2.46 -6.40
C ASP A 89 -2.68 -3.17 -5.76
N LEU A 90 -1.86 -3.82 -6.59
CA LEU A 90 -0.76 -4.67 -6.12
C LEU A 90 0.42 -3.87 -5.53
N ILE A 91 0.50 -2.56 -5.79
CA ILE A 91 1.60 -1.69 -5.35
C ILE A 91 1.22 -1.01 -4.05
N THR A 92 0.10 -0.30 -4.06
CA THR A 92 -0.38 0.55 -2.97
C THR A 92 -1.19 -0.23 -1.93
N GLY A 93 -1.76 -1.38 -2.32
CA GLY A 93 -2.67 -2.14 -1.48
C GLY A 93 -4.06 -1.51 -1.33
N VAL A 94 -4.34 -0.46 -2.10
CA VAL A 94 -5.64 0.23 -2.07
C VAL A 94 -6.68 -0.61 -2.81
N LYS A 95 -7.89 -0.67 -2.25
CA LYS A 95 -9.00 -1.36 -2.88
C LYS A 95 -9.46 -0.61 -4.12
N ILE A 96 -9.53 -1.31 -5.24
CA ILE A 96 -10.05 -0.78 -6.51
C ILE A 96 -11.57 -0.89 -6.47
N LEU A 97 -12.26 0.23 -6.62
CA LEU A 97 -13.72 0.32 -6.62
C LEU A 97 -14.22 0.80 -7.98
N PRO A 98 -15.37 0.31 -8.47
CA PRO A 98 -15.98 0.90 -9.64
C PRO A 98 -16.45 2.32 -9.29
N GLU A 99 -16.08 3.30 -10.10
CA GLU A 99 -16.52 4.70 -9.99
C GLU A 99 -17.98 4.87 -10.49
N VAL A 100 -18.84 3.89 -10.19
CA VAL A 100 -20.21 3.76 -10.68
C VAL A 100 -21.15 3.69 -9.49
N ALA A 101 -22.24 4.44 -9.53
CA ALA A 101 -23.25 4.36 -8.48
C ALA A 101 -23.81 2.93 -8.40
N ARG A 102 -24.10 2.44 -7.19
CA ARG A 102 -24.58 1.06 -6.99
C ARG A 102 -25.86 0.76 -7.78
N TYR A 103 -26.73 1.77 -7.94
CA TYR A 103 -27.96 1.64 -8.73
C TYR A 103 -27.63 1.44 -10.21
N ASP A 104 -26.80 2.29 -10.79
CA ASP A 104 -26.40 2.22 -12.19
C ASP A 104 -25.67 0.92 -12.52
N LEU A 105 -24.79 0.46 -11.61
CA LEU A 105 -24.12 -0.83 -11.78
C LEU A 105 -25.11 -2.00 -11.78
N LYS A 106 -26.09 -1.98 -10.87
CA LYS A 106 -27.17 -2.97 -10.86
C LYS A 106 -27.97 -2.90 -12.15
N GLU A 107 -28.22 -1.71 -12.67
CA GLU A 107 -28.96 -1.52 -13.91
C GLU A 107 -28.18 -2.00 -15.14
N ILE A 108 -26.87 -1.76 -15.20
CA ILE A 108 -26.00 -2.31 -16.24
C ILE A 108 -26.03 -3.84 -16.22
N ILE A 109 -25.88 -4.44 -15.04
CA ILE A 109 -25.91 -5.90 -14.88
C ILE A 109 -27.30 -6.47 -15.15
N SER A 110 -28.38 -5.81 -14.71
CA SER A 110 -29.78 -6.24 -14.91
C SER A 110 -30.22 -6.12 -16.37
N SER A 111 -29.62 -5.20 -17.12
CA SER A 111 -29.86 -5.00 -18.55
C SER A 111 -29.10 -6.00 -19.42
N SER A 112 -28.09 -6.65 -18.84
CA SER A 112 -27.31 -7.68 -19.54
C SER A 112 -28.15 -8.93 -19.80
N ARG A 113 -27.73 -9.71 -20.81
CA ARG A 113 -28.36 -10.99 -21.16
C ARG A 113 -28.34 -12.02 -20.02
N ILE A 114 -27.51 -11.85 -19.00
CA ILE A 114 -27.46 -12.75 -17.83
C ILE A 114 -28.73 -12.61 -17.00
N ALA A 115 -29.21 -11.38 -16.79
CA ALA A 115 -30.34 -11.11 -15.92
C ALA A 115 -31.66 -11.65 -16.47
N THR A 116 -31.81 -11.67 -17.80
CA THR A 116 -32.96 -12.28 -18.49
C THR A 116 -32.95 -13.81 -18.39
N LYS A 117 -31.76 -14.44 -18.29
CA LYS A 117 -31.59 -15.90 -18.13
C LYS A 117 -31.70 -16.37 -16.66
N SER A 118 -31.21 -15.58 -15.70
CA SER A 118 -31.30 -15.89 -14.25
C SER A 118 -32.75 -15.88 -13.72
N ALA A 119 -33.69 -15.26 -14.45
CA ALA A 119 -35.12 -15.30 -14.11
C ALA A 119 -35.78 -16.68 -14.35
N SER A 120 -35.19 -17.56 -15.18
CA SER A 120 -35.77 -18.87 -15.52
C SER A 120 -35.07 -20.07 -14.85
N SER A 121 -33.88 -19.89 -14.26
CA SER A 121 -33.16 -20.94 -13.53
C SER A 121 -33.18 -20.72 -12.01
N LYS A 122 -33.61 -21.73 -11.25
CA LYS A 122 -33.58 -21.76 -9.77
C LYS A 122 -32.16 -21.91 -9.18
N THR A 123 -31.10 -21.63 -9.92
CA THR A 123 -29.71 -21.64 -9.41
C THR A 123 -29.27 -20.22 -9.09
N SER A 124 -29.58 -19.77 -7.87
CA SER A 124 -29.32 -18.44 -7.35
C SER A 124 -27.89 -18.25 -6.83
N SER A 125 -26.88 -18.23 -7.69
CA SER A 125 -25.51 -17.77 -7.33
C SER A 125 -25.33 -16.28 -7.65
N SER A 126 -25.70 -15.86 -8.85
CA SER A 126 -25.42 -14.51 -9.38
C SER A 126 -26.17 -13.37 -8.68
N LYS A 127 -27.38 -13.61 -8.11
CA LYS A 127 -28.10 -12.61 -7.29
C LYS A 127 -27.49 -12.42 -5.90
N LYS A 128 -26.93 -13.48 -5.29
CA LYS A 128 -26.23 -13.40 -3.99
C LYS A 128 -24.84 -12.79 -4.14
N GLU A 129 -24.16 -13.06 -5.25
CA GLU A 129 -22.83 -12.52 -5.55
C GLU A 129 -22.86 -11.00 -5.77
N ALA A 130 -23.90 -10.47 -6.42
CA ALA A 130 -24.12 -9.03 -6.54
C ALA A 130 -24.43 -8.32 -5.19
N GLU A 131 -24.97 -9.04 -4.20
CA GLU A 131 -25.17 -8.55 -2.83
C GLU A 131 -23.91 -8.70 -1.95
N LEU A 132 -23.05 -9.69 -2.24
CA LEU A 132 -21.80 -9.96 -1.52
C LEU A 132 -20.70 -8.93 -1.80
N VAL A 133 -20.83 -8.11 -2.85
CA VAL A 133 -19.89 -7.03 -3.12
C VAL A 133 -20.21 -5.80 -2.26
N GLU A 134 -20.00 -5.91 -0.96
CA GLU A 134 -19.83 -4.71 -0.14
C GLU A 134 -18.50 -4.04 -0.54
N PHE A 135 -18.60 -3.05 -1.42
CA PHE A 135 -17.54 -2.09 -1.76
C PHE A 135 -17.22 -1.17 -0.56
N LYS A 136 -16.81 -1.75 0.57
CA LYS A 136 -16.28 -1.01 1.71
C LYS A 136 -14.75 -0.92 1.59
N PRO A 137 -14.15 0.26 1.82
CA PRO A 137 -12.71 0.43 1.88
C PRO A 137 -12.21 -0.17 3.21
N THR A 138 -12.09 -1.49 3.26
CA THR A 138 -11.51 -2.21 4.40
C THR A 138 -10.21 -2.86 3.95
N GLN A 139 -9.15 -2.69 4.75
CA GLN A 139 -7.90 -3.39 4.53
C GLN A 139 -8.14 -4.91 4.50
N CYS A 140 -7.56 -5.60 3.51
CA CYS A 140 -7.72 -7.04 3.33
C CYS A 140 -6.38 -7.74 3.44
N TYR A 141 -6.33 -8.79 4.25
CA TYR A 141 -5.18 -9.67 4.38
C TYR A 141 -5.55 -11.07 3.81
N PRO A 142 -5.29 -11.34 2.52
CA PRO A 142 -5.85 -12.51 1.82
C PRO A 142 -5.32 -13.86 2.32
N PHE A 143 -4.26 -13.84 3.12
CA PHE A 143 -3.66 -15.02 3.71
C PHE A 143 -4.22 -15.38 5.08
N TYR A 144 -5.17 -14.60 5.59
CA TYR A 144 -5.71 -14.74 6.93
C TYR A 144 -7.23 -14.82 6.88
N GLY A 145 -7.78 -15.93 7.36
CA GLY A 145 -9.21 -16.11 7.51
C GLY A 145 -9.81 -15.15 8.54
N ALA A 146 -11.14 -14.99 8.48
CA ALA A 146 -11.86 -14.10 9.37
C ALA A 146 -11.52 -14.37 10.86
N GLY A 147 -11.21 -13.30 11.61
CA GLY A 147 -10.92 -13.36 13.04
C GLY A 147 -9.51 -13.79 13.43
N VAL A 148 -8.62 -14.06 12.46
CA VAL A 148 -7.18 -14.20 12.71
C VAL A 148 -6.58 -12.82 12.99
N THR A 149 -5.92 -12.68 14.14
CA THR A 149 -5.23 -11.45 14.54
C THR A 149 -3.73 -11.54 14.24
N PHE A 150 -3.03 -10.40 14.28
CA PHE A 150 -1.57 -10.38 14.17
C PHE A 150 -0.89 -11.29 15.22
N VAL A 151 -1.39 -11.28 16.46
CA VAL A 151 -0.86 -12.14 17.54
C VAL A 151 -1.09 -13.62 17.24
N ASP A 152 -2.25 -13.97 16.68
CA ASP A 152 -2.52 -15.33 16.23
C ASP A 152 -1.48 -15.76 15.17
N SER A 153 -1.22 -14.90 14.18
CA SER A 153 -0.27 -15.21 13.10
C SER A 153 1.16 -15.40 13.61
N VAL A 154 1.64 -14.59 14.55
CA VAL A 154 2.98 -14.74 15.14
C VAL A 154 3.10 -16.08 15.89
N ARG A 155 2.06 -16.45 16.65
CA ARG A 155 2.05 -17.71 17.42
C ARG A 155 2.00 -18.95 16.52
N VAL A 156 1.15 -18.91 15.49
CA VAL A 156 1.08 -19.97 14.49
C VAL A 156 2.42 -20.08 13.75
N ASN A 157 3.01 -18.96 13.32
CA ASN A 157 4.31 -18.95 12.63
C ASN A 157 5.42 -19.59 13.48
N ARG A 158 5.50 -19.30 14.79
CA ARG A 158 6.46 -19.96 15.69
C ARG A 158 6.23 -21.47 15.77
N THR A 159 4.97 -21.90 15.74
CA THR A 159 4.62 -23.32 15.78
C THR A 159 5.02 -24.02 14.48
N LEU A 160 4.80 -23.38 13.32
CA LEU A 160 5.23 -23.88 12.02
C LEU A 160 6.76 -24.02 11.97
N GLU A 161 7.47 -23.00 12.43
CA GLU A 161 8.93 -22.97 12.48
C GLU A 161 9.51 -24.07 13.38
N ALA A 162 8.93 -24.30 14.55
CA ALA A 162 9.32 -25.40 15.44
C ALA A 162 9.13 -26.80 14.82
N HIS A 163 8.30 -26.93 13.78
CA HIS A 163 8.04 -28.18 13.08
C HIS A 163 8.63 -28.21 11.67
N GLY A 164 9.48 -27.24 11.32
CA GLY A 164 10.14 -27.18 10.00
C GLY A 164 9.20 -26.93 8.82
N ILE A 165 8.05 -26.30 9.06
CA ILE A 165 7.05 -26.07 8.01
C ILE A 165 7.27 -24.70 7.37
N CYS A 166 7.41 -24.70 6.05
CA CYS A 166 7.52 -23.50 5.23
C CYS A 166 6.37 -22.53 5.51
N LYS A 167 6.70 -21.26 5.81
CA LYS A 167 5.71 -20.19 6.06
C LYS A 167 5.24 -19.55 4.75
N ARG A 168 6.11 -19.49 3.73
CA ARG A 168 5.92 -18.76 2.46
C ARG A 168 4.66 -19.19 1.73
N ASN A 169 4.43 -20.49 1.61
CA ASN A 169 3.29 -21.05 0.89
C ASN A 169 2.08 -21.35 1.81
N THR A 170 1.83 -20.56 2.86
CA THR A 170 0.74 -20.86 3.82
C THR A 170 -0.34 -19.79 3.88
N ARG A 171 -1.57 -20.19 4.23
CA ARG A 171 -2.62 -19.30 4.77
C ARG A 171 -3.10 -19.81 6.13
N ILE A 172 -3.62 -18.92 6.98
CA ILE A 172 -4.13 -19.30 8.30
C ILE A 172 -5.63 -19.12 8.34
N LEU A 173 -6.35 -20.16 8.72
CA LEU A 173 -7.78 -20.10 9.03
C LEU A 173 -7.99 -20.31 10.53
N LYS A 174 -8.96 -19.61 11.11
CA LYS A 174 -9.31 -19.72 12.53
C LYS A 174 -10.77 -20.13 12.68
N LYS A 175 -11.02 -21.17 13.47
CA LYS A 175 -12.36 -21.62 13.82
C LYS A 175 -12.44 -21.81 15.33
N ARG A 176 -13.54 -21.37 15.95
CA ARG A 176 -13.83 -21.72 17.34
C ARG A 176 -14.41 -23.13 17.37
N ASP A 177 -13.88 -23.97 18.24
CA ASP A 177 -14.44 -25.30 18.46
C ASP A 177 -15.77 -25.17 19.24
N VAL A 178 -16.79 -25.87 18.76
CA VAL A 178 -18.18 -25.74 19.26
C VAL A 178 -18.37 -26.48 20.59
N SER A 179 -17.51 -27.46 20.88
CA SER A 179 -17.66 -28.40 22.01
C SER A 179 -16.75 -28.12 23.22
N GLY A 180 -15.86 -27.12 23.19
CA GLY A 180 -14.89 -26.94 24.29
C GLY A 180 -14.17 -25.60 24.42
N GLY A 181 -14.59 -24.54 23.73
CA GLY A 181 -14.01 -23.19 23.88
C GLY A 181 -12.58 -23.02 23.35
N SER A 182 -11.90 -24.09 22.92
CA SER A 182 -10.57 -24.03 22.30
C SER A 182 -10.63 -23.51 20.86
N ILE A 183 -9.60 -22.78 20.44
CA ILE A 183 -9.47 -22.28 19.07
C ILE A 183 -8.73 -23.32 18.23
N LEU A 184 -9.23 -23.61 17.03
CA LEU A 184 -8.53 -24.40 16.03
C LEU A 184 -7.97 -23.47 14.94
N TYR A 185 -6.65 -23.50 14.77
CA TYR A 185 -5.96 -22.87 13.65
C TYR A 185 -5.66 -23.94 12.60
N THR A 186 -6.24 -23.77 11.42
CA THR A 186 -5.94 -24.60 10.25
C THR A 186 -5.01 -23.81 9.35
N VAL A 187 -3.76 -24.25 9.25
CA VAL A 187 -2.80 -23.73 8.28
C VAL A 187 -3.00 -24.48 6.99
N VAL A 188 -3.34 -23.79 5.90
CA VAL A 188 -3.55 -24.41 4.58
C VAL A 188 -2.33 -24.18 3.71
N GLN A 189 -1.87 -25.22 3.01
CA GLN A 189 -0.73 -25.20 2.09
C GLN A 189 -1.14 -25.68 0.69
N PRO A 190 -0.70 -25.00 -0.38
CA PRO A 190 -0.88 -25.44 -1.75
C PRO A 190 -0.25 -26.81 -1.98
N SER A 191 -1.06 -27.78 -2.41
CA SER A 191 -0.58 -29.10 -2.81
C SER A 191 -1.58 -29.78 -3.73
N VAL A 192 -1.10 -30.65 -4.61
CA VAL A 192 -1.97 -31.51 -5.44
C VAL A 192 -2.70 -32.56 -4.60
N THR A 193 -2.10 -33.00 -3.49
CA THR A 193 -2.64 -34.05 -2.63
C THR A 193 -3.26 -33.45 -1.39
N ALA A 194 -4.47 -33.88 -1.06
CA ALA A 194 -5.14 -33.47 0.18
C ALA A 194 -4.67 -34.33 1.36
N ILE A 195 -3.91 -33.75 2.29
CA ILE A 195 -3.44 -34.41 3.51
C ILE A 195 -3.67 -33.47 4.67
N SER A 196 -4.15 -33.97 5.81
CA SER A 196 -4.28 -33.13 6.99
C SER A 196 -3.79 -33.80 8.25
N GLU A 197 -2.87 -33.12 8.90
CA GLU A 197 -2.10 -33.63 10.02
C GLU A 197 -2.14 -32.64 11.20
N PRO A 198 -2.36 -33.12 12.43
CA PRO A 198 -2.17 -32.30 13.62
C PRO A 198 -0.67 -32.09 13.84
N ILE A 199 -0.28 -30.85 14.13
CA ILE A 199 1.15 -30.52 14.32
C ILE A 199 1.45 -30.19 15.77
N GLY A 200 0.54 -29.50 16.46
CA GLY A 200 0.77 -29.23 17.87
C GLY A 200 -0.27 -28.35 18.52
N VAL A 201 0.00 -28.01 19.77
CA VAL A 201 -0.74 -27.02 20.55
C VAL A 201 0.12 -25.75 20.58
N LEU A 202 -0.52 -24.59 20.54
CA LEU A 202 0.19 -23.33 20.72
C LEU A 202 0.90 -23.31 22.09
N PRO A 203 2.06 -22.61 22.21
CA PRO A 203 2.80 -22.52 23.47
C PRO A 203 1.94 -21.99 24.65
N ALA A 204 2.38 -22.29 25.88
CA ALA A 204 1.64 -22.07 27.13
C ALA A 204 1.02 -20.66 27.26
N HIS A 205 -0.17 -20.58 27.87
CA HIS A 205 -1.10 -19.44 27.97
C HIS A 205 -2.08 -19.22 26.79
N SER A 206 -2.27 -20.20 25.89
CA SER A 206 -3.32 -20.14 24.87
C SER A 206 -4.01 -21.48 24.63
N SER A 207 -5.35 -21.52 24.72
CA SER A 207 -6.15 -22.66 24.30
C SER A 207 -6.28 -22.67 22.77
N GLY A 208 -5.27 -23.20 22.08
CA GLY A 208 -5.23 -23.23 20.61
C GLY A 208 -4.55 -24.47 20.05
N LYS A 209 -5.23 -25.20 19.16
CA LYS A 209 -4.65 -26.34 18.41
C LYS A 209 -4.26 -25.87 17.02
N VAL A 210 -3.12 -26.32 16.51
CA VAL A 210 -2.65 -26.06 15.16
C VAL A 210 -2.65 -27.37 14.36
N ARG A 211 -3.29 -27.35 13.19
CA ARG A 211 -3.20 -28.41 12.18
C ARG A 211 -2.75 -27.82 10.86
N VAL A 212 -2.09 -28.63 10.04
CA VAL A 212 -1.85 -28.31 8.63
C VAL A 212 -2.80 -29.11 7.76
N TYR A 213 -3.25 -28.45 6.71
CA TYR A 213 -4.01 -29.03 5.62
C TYR A 213 -3.25 -28.73 4.32
N ARG A 214 -2.63 -29.75 3.75
CA ARG A 214 -2.10 -29.72 2.38
C ARG A 214 -3.25 -30.03 1.43
N GLY A 215 -3.31 -29.33 0.31
CA GLY A 215 -4.40 -29.47 -0.66
C GLY A 215 -5.10 -28.15 -0.99
N ASP A 216 -4.57 -27.02 -0.51
CA ASP A 216 -5.04 -25.72 -0.96
C ASP A 216 -4.84 -25.63 -2.49
N PHE A 217 -5.83 -25.10 -3.20
CA PHE A 217 -5.80 -24.96 -4.67
C PHE A 217 -5.55 -26.25 -5.49
N SER A 218 -5.67 -27.45 -4.92
CA SER A 218 -5.31 -28.73 -5.54
C SER A 218 -5.84 -28.88 -6.98
N HIS A 219 -7.11 -28.54 -7.21
CA HIS A 219 -7.75 -28.60 -8.52
C HIS A 219 -7.05 -27.74 -9.59
N PHE A 220 -6.57 -26.55 -9.22
CA PHE A 220 -5.87 -25.67 -10.15
C PHE A 220 -4.43 -26.13 -10.37
N LEU A 221 -3.77 -26.63 -9.33
CA LEU A 221 -2.40 -27.15 -9.37
C LEU A 221 -2.29 -28.40 -10.24
N GLU A 222 -3.23 -29.33 -10.13
CA GLU A 222 -3.27 -30.54 -10.96
C GLU A 222 -3.36 -30.21 -12.46
N LYS A 223 -4.27 -29.29 -12.82
CA LYS A 223 -4.42 -28.81 -14.20
C LYS A 223 -3.20 -28.03 -14.70
N MET A 224 -2.56 -27.28 -13.81
CA MET A 224 -1.35 -26.52 -14.08
C MET A 224 -0.19 -27.48 -14.42
N ILE A 225 0.11 -28.43 -13.54
CA ILE A 225 1.19 -29.41 -13.71
C ILE A 225 0.96 -30.28 -14.94
N GLY A 226 -0.26 -30.79 -15.14
CA GLY A 226 -0.59 -31.58 -16.32
C GLY A 226 -0.50 -30.80 -17.64
N SER A 227 -0.59 -29.47 -17.60
CA SER A 227 -0.35 -28.61 -18.77
C SER A 227 1.15 -28.33 -18.95
N LEU A 228 1.90 -28.10 -17.87
CA LEU A 228 3.35 -27.92 -17.92
C LEU A 228 4.07 -29.15 -18.48
N GLN A 229 3.67 -30.36 -18.06
CA GLN A 229 4.22 -31.62 -18.59
C GLN A 229 4.04 -31.78 -20.11
N LYS A 230 2.98 -31.18 -20.68
CA LYS A 230 2.74 -31.16 -22.13
C LYS A 230 3.53 -30.06 -22.86
N SER A 231 4.06 -29.09 -22.12
CA SER A 231 4.89 -28.01 -22.67
C SER A 231 6.39 -28.33 -22.67
N SER A 232 6.81 -29.34 -21.91
CA SER A 232 8.20 -29.81 -21.83
C SER A 232 8.51 -30.87 -22.89
N ASP A 233 9.57 -30.65 -23.68
CA ASP A 233 10.07 -31.58 -24.70
C ASP A 233 11.56 -31.94 -24.45
N SER A 234 12.37 -30.92 -24.13
CA SER A 234 13.79 -30.96 -23.84
C SER A 234 14.06 -31.47 -22.44
N GLU A 235 15.26 -31.99 -22.22
CA GLU A 235 15.72 -32.40 -20.89
C GLU A 235 15.71 -31.21 -19.90
N ALA A 236 16.09 -30.02 -20.38
CA ALA A 236 16.06 -28.78 -19.62
C ALA A 236 14.63 -28.42 -19.16
N SER A 237 13.67 -28.38 -20.08
CA SER A 237 12.28 -28.04 -19.76
C SER A 237 11.62 -29.08 -18.85
N LYS A 238 11.91 -30.38 -19.04
CA LYS A 238 11.42 -31.45 -18.15
C LYS A 238 11.92 -31.27 -16.72
N ARG A 239 13.22 -31.00 -16.54
CA ARG A 239 13.81 -30.77 -15.22
C ARG A 239 13.17 -29.61 -14.47
N VAL A 240 12.90 -28.50 -15.15
CA VAL A 240 12.19 -27.34 -14.55
C VAL A 240 10.76 -27.71 -14.19
N VAL A 241 10.03 -28.42 -15.06
CA VAL A 241 8.64 -28.82 -14.79
C VAL A 241 8.55 -29.83 -13.64
N GLU A 242 9.49 -30.78 -13.56
CA GLU A 242 9.58 -31.76 -12.47
C GLU A 242 9.88 -31.09 -11.13
N SER A 243 10.81 -30.12 -11.10
CA SER A 243 11.10 -29.39 -9.86
C SER A 243 9.89 -28.56 -9.38
N ILE A 244 9.16 -27.93 -10.30
CA ILE A 244 7.88 -27.26 -9.99
C ILE A 244 6.85 -28.26 -9.46
N ALA A 245 6.72 -29.44 -10.07
CA ALA A 245 5.79 -30.46 -9.60
C ALA A 245 6.14 -30.94 -8.18
N GLN A 246 7.44 -31.08 -7.87
CA GLN A 246 7.92 -31.50 -6.56
C GLN A 246 7.53 -30.49 -5.46
N VAL A 247 7.62 -29.18 -5.74
CA VAL A 247 7.17 -28.12 -4.82
C VAL A 247 5.74 -28.34 -4.34
N PHE A 248 4.83 -28.76 -5.23
CA PHE A 248 3.42 -28.96 -4.90
C PHE A 248 3.11 -30.39 -4.43
N ALA A 249 4.06 -31.32 -4.52
CA ALA A 249 3.97 -32.65 -3.93
C ALA A 249 4.37 -32.60 -2.45
N ASP A 250 5.55 -32.05 -2.15
CA ASP A 250 6.13 -32.05 -0.81
C ASP A 250 5.64 -30.86 0.03
N ALA A 251 5.40 -29.72 -0.62
CA ALA A 251 4.99 -28.46 0.01
C ALA A 251 5.92 -28.03 1.17
N ASP A 252 7.23 -28.15 0.98
CA ASP A 252 8.27 -27.73 1.91
C ASP A 252 9.23 -26.66 1.33
N GLU A 253 10.08 -26.10 2.19
CA GLU A 253 11.03 -25.04 1.81
C GLU A 253 12.16 -25.58 0.93
N THR A 254 12.63 -26.81 1.19
CA THR A 254 13.72 -27.42 0.45
C THR A 254 13.37 -27.60 -1.02
N SER A 255 12.15 -28.04 -1.32
CA SER A 255 11.66 -28.17 -2.70
C SER A 255 11.51 -26.81 -3.38
N LEU A 256 11.07 -25.78 -2.65
CA LEU A 256 10.99 -24.41 -3.17
C LEU A 256 12.37 -23.86 -3.56
N SER A 257 13.35 -23.93 -2.66
CA SER A 257 14.71 -23.49 -2.94
C SER A 257 15.37 -24.30 -4.06
N SER A 258 15.13 -25.62 -4.09
CA SER A 258 15.63 -26.50 -5.15
C SER A 258 15.02 -26.17 -6.51
N ALA A 259 13.71 -25.91 -6.59
CA ALA A 259 13.04 -25.54 -7.84
C ALA A 259 13.54 -24.20 -8.38
N PHE A 260 13.70 -23.21 -7.49
CA PHE A 260 14.27 -21.90 -7.86
C PHE A 260 15.71 -22.02 -8.36
N SER A 261 16.56 -22.78 -7.66
CA SER A 261 17.94 -23.06 -8.11
C SER A 261 17.98 -23.81 -9.43
N THR A 262 17.07 -24.77 -9.62
CA THR A 262 16.94 -25.53 -10.87
C THR A 262 16.59 -24.61 -12.03
N TRP A 263 15.62 -23.71 -11.85
CA TRP A 263 15.24 -22.73 -12.87
C TRP A 263 16.38 -21.76 -13.19
N LYS A 264 17.15 -21.30 -12.19
CA LYS A 264 18.33 -20.44 -12.39
C LYS A 264 19.42 -21.11 -13.23
N GLY A 265 19.71 -22.38 -12.93
CA GLY A 265 20.76 -23.15 -13.61
C GLY A 265 20.32 -23.80 -14.92
N THR A 266 19.06 -23.65 -15.33
CA THR A 266 18.52 -24.31 -16.52
C THR A 266 18.08 -23.30 -17.58
N GLN A 267 18.48 -23.56 -18.81
CA GLN A 267 18.12 -22.79 -19.99
C GLN A 267 17.47 -23.70 -21.03
N ASP A 268 16.28 -23.30 -21.49
CA ASP A 268 15.61 -23.91 -22.62
C ASP A 268 15.67 -22.96 -23.82
N ASP A 269 15.87 -23.52 -25.02
CA ASP A 269 16.12 -22.77 -26.25
C ASP A 269 14.88 -22.06 -26.82
N VAL A 270 13.71 -22.33 -26.26
CA VAL A 270 12.42 -21.87 -26.79
C VAL A 270 11.65 -21.09 -25.74
N LEU A 271 11.40 -21.69 -24.57
CA LEU A 271 10.51 -21.13 -23.54
C LEU A 271 11.23 -20.94 -22.22
N ASP A 272 11.06 -19.76 -21.61
CA ASP A 272 11.33 -19.58 -20.19
C ASP A 272 10.03 -19.68 -19.40
N ILE A 273 9.95 -20.63 -18.47
CA ILE A 273 8.77 -20.89 -17.65
C ILE A 273 9.16 -20.74 -16.19
N PHE A 274 8.34 -19.99 -15.46
CA PHE A 274 8.56 -19.72 -14.06
C PHE A 274 7.25 -19.85 -13.27
N VAL A 275 7.32 -20.52 -12.11
CA VAL A 275 6.23 -20.63 -11.13
C VAL A 275 6.87 -20.72 -9.75
N ASP A 276 6.63 -19.74 -8.88
CA ASP A 276 7.13 -19.74 -7.49
C ASP A 276 6.25 -18.84 -6.61
N PHE A 277 6.60 -18.70 -5.33
CA PHE A 277 5.94 -17.88 -4.33
C PHE A 277 6.79 -16.66 -3.95
N PHE A 278 6.26 -15.46 -4.21
CA PHE A 278 6.96 -14.19 -4.03
C PHE A 278 6.45 -13.41 -2.82
N PRO A 279 7.34 -12.76 -2.05
CA PRO A 279 6.95 -11.91 -0.93
C PRO A 279 5.94 -10.84 -1.35
N VAL A 280 4.90 -10.68 -0.54
CA VAL A 280 3.95 -9.57 -0.70
C VAL A 280 4.33 -8.41 0.24
N PRO A 281 3.94 -7.16 -0.08
CA PRO A 281 4.15 -6.03 0.83
C PRO A 281 3.54 -6.24 2.22
N LYS A 282 4.10 -5.57 3.24
CA LYS A 282 3.63 -5.65 4.64
C LYS A 282 2.15 -5.31 4.82
N HIS A 283 1.59 -4.45 3.97
CA HIS A 283 0.16 -4.11 4.03
C HIS A 283 -0.75 -5.26 3.55
N ARG A 284 -0.22 -6.29 2.86
CA ARG A 284 -0.92 -7.52 2.44
C ARG A 284 -0.62 -8.70 3.37
N ASP A 285 0.59 -8.77 3.89
CA ASP A 285 0.97 -9.68 4.97
C ASP A 285 1.73 -8.92 6.09
N PRO A 286 1.05 -8.58 7.21
CA PRO A 286 1.67 -7.86 8.32
C PRO A 286 2.87 -8.56 8.94
N THR A 287 2.97 -9.89 8.81
CA THR A 287 4.11 -10.66 9.33
C THR A 287 5.31 -10.69 8.40
N GLY A 288 5.12 -10.36 7.11
CA GLY A 288 6.16 -10.46 6.08
C GLY A 288 6.69 -11.88 5.84
N THR A 289 5.90 -12.92 6.14
CA THR A 289 6.32 -14.33 6.04
C THR A 289 5.69 -15.09 4.89
N ARG A 290 4.56 -14.63 4.38
CA ARG A 290 3.75 -15.31 3.38
C ARG A 290 3.97 -14.68 2.01
N CYS A 291 3.85 -15.53 1.01
CA CYS A 291 4.15 -15.22 -0.36
C CYS A 291 2.94 -15.54 -1.24
N ALA A 292 2.75 -14.75 -2.28
CA ALA A 292 1.75 -15.04 -3.29
C ALA A 292 2.35 -15.80 -4.46
N ILE A 293 1.53 -16.60 -5.15
CA ILE A 293 2.00 -17.27 -6.36
C ILE A 293 2.28 -16.23 -7.46
N GLU A 294 3.45 -16.34 -8.08
CA GLU A 294 3.85 -15.62 -9.27
C GLU A 294 4.28 -16.61 -10.34
N SER A 295 4.02 -16.26 -11.59
CA SER A 295 4.33 -17.13 -12.72
C SER A 295 4.36 -16.35 -14.02
N TYR A 296 5.14 -16.87 -14.98
CA TYR A 296 5.09 -16.41 -16.35
C TYR A 296 5.52 -17.49 -17.33
N VAL A 297 5.19 -17.27 -18.59
CA VAL A 297 5.83 -17.91 -19.74
C VAL A 297 6.32 -16.84 -20.69
N ALA A 298 7.57 -16.97 -21.12
CA ALA A 298 8.21 -16.11 -22.10
C ALA A 298 8.86 -16.94 -23.21
N VAL A 299 9.05 -16.33 -24.37
CA VAL A 299 9.71 -16.95 -25.54
C VAL A 299 11.10 -16.35 -25.68
N GLN A 300 12.11 -17.17 -25.96
CA GLN A 300 13.48 -16.70 -26.16
C GLN A 300 13.59 -15.79 -27.39
N ASN A 301 14.11 -14.57 -27.20
CA ASN A 301 14.34 -13.59 -28.26
C ASN A 301 15.79 -13.66 -28.73
N ARG A 302 16.06 -14.54 -29.70
CA ARG A 302 17.41 -14.82 -30.21
C ARG A 302 18.08 -13.62 -30.88
N VAL A 303 17.30 -12.70 -31.43
CA VAL A 303 17.83 -11.49 -32.11
C VAL A 303 18.41 -10.53 -31.07
N TYR A 304 17.63 -10.22 -30.03
CA TYR A 304 18.11 -9.39 -28.93
C TYR A 304 19.18 -10.08 -28.10
N GLN A 305 19.08 -11.40 -27.91
CA GLN A 305 20.12 -12.19 -27.26
C GLN A 305 21.47 -12.01 -27.94
N ALA A 306 21.54 -12.21 -29.27
CA ALA A 306 22.79 -12.10 -30.01
C ALA A 306 23.38 -10.68 -29.96
N ARG A 307 22.54 -9.64 -29.92
CA ARG A 307 22.98 -8.25 -29.76
C ARG A 307 23.55 -8.00 -28.37
N LEU A 308 22.82 -8.40 -27.33
CA LEU A 308 23.24 -8.21 -25.95
C LEU A 308 24.55 -8.95 -25.66
N THR A 309 24.67 -10.20 -26.13
CA THR A 309 25.91 -10.98 -26.01
C THR A 309 27.10 -10.25 -26.63
N ARG A 310 26.97 -9.70 -27.85
CA ARG A 310 28.06 -8.91 -28.48
C ARG A 310 28.43 -7.68 -27.67
N ILE A 311 27.44 -6.94 -27.16
CA ILE A 311 27.69 -5.72 -26.37
C ILE A 311 28.45 -6.07 -25.09
N ILE A 312 28.03 -7.11 -24.38
CA ILE A 312 28.70 -7.55 -23.15
C ILE A 312 30.11 -8.04 -23.47
N GLU A 313 30.29 -8.89 -24.47
CA GLU A 313 31.60 -9.43 -24.85
C GLU A 313 32.60 -8.33 -25.26
N HIS A 314 32.15 -7.27 -25.94
CA HIS A 314 33.03 -6.23 -26.46
C HIS A 314 33.22 -5.02 -25.55
N HIS A 315 32.24 -4.67 -24.71
CA HIS A 315 32.22 -3.39 -24.00
C HIS A 315 32.05 -3.50 -22.48
N VAL A 316 31.96 -4.70 -21.91
CA VAL A 316 31.76 -4.80 -20.46
C VAL A 316 32.93 -4.23 -19.65
N ASP A 317 34.15 -4.34 -20.16
CA ASP A 317 35.33 -3.71 -19.54
C ASP A 317 35.25 -2.19 -19.58
N ASP A 318 34.71 -1.62 -20.67
CA ASP A 318 34.50 -0.18 -20.78
C ASP A 318 33.50 0.28 -19.72
N PHE A 319 32.33 -0.38 -19.63
CA PHE A 319 31.32 -0.06 -18.61
C PHE A 319 31.87 -0.16 -17.19
N VAL A 320 32.68 -1.18 -16.90
CA VAL A 320 33.27 -1.38 -15.57
C VAL A 320 34.29 -0.31 -15.24
N ARG A 321 35.14 0.11 -16.20
CA ARG A 321 36.14 1.18 -16.00
C ARG A 321 35.52 2.51 -15.55
N PHE A 322 34.30 2.81 -15.99
CA PHE A 322 33.59 4.03 -15.59
C PHE A 322 33.00 3.96 -14.17
N LEU A 323 33.03 2.80 -13.51
CA LEU A 323 32.56 2.68 -12.13
C LEU A 323 33.63 3.19 -11.15
N PRO A 324 33.23 3.92 -10.09
CA PRO A 324 34.18 4.50 -9.13
C PRO A 324 34.98 3.45 -8.35
N PHE A 325 34.55 2.18 -8.38
CA PHE A 325 35.17 1.03 -7.72
C PHE A 325 35.68 -0.04 -8.71
N HIS A 326 35.92 0.32 -9.98
CA HIS A 326 36.33 -0.62 -11.05
C HIS A 326 37.51 -1.54 -10.69
N ARG A 327 38.47 -1.05 -9.89
CA ARG A 327 39.66 -1.83 -9.45
C ARG A 327 39.31 -3.00 -8.53
N LEU A 328 38.15 -2.97 -7.89
CA LEU A 328 37.63 -4.02 -7.02
C LEU A 328 36.77 -5.03 -7.78
N MET A 329 36.41 -4.73 -9.03
CA MET A 329 35.50 -5.54 -9.83
C MET A 329 36.27 -6.53 -10.70
N ARG A 330 35.82 -7.79 -10.70
CA ARG A 330 36.24 -8.82 -11.65
C ARG A 330 35.08 -9.21 -12.56
N PRO A 331 34.69 -8.33 -13.50
CA PRO A 331 33.45 -8.48 -14.27
C PRO A 331 33.41 -9.79 -15.07
N HIS A 332 34.52 -10.20 -15.69
CA HIS A 332 34.59 -11.46 -16.45
C HIS A 332 34.37 -12.71 -15.60
N GLU A 333 34.85 -12.73 -14.36
CA GLU A 333 34.65 -13.86 -13.44
C GLU A 333 33.19 -13.95 -12.97
N LEU A 334 32.55 -12.80 -12.76
CA LEU A 334 31.16 -12.70 -12.30
C LEU A 334 30.16 -12.92 -13.44
N LEU A 335 30.43 -12.40 -14.64
CA LEU A 335 29.64 -12.67 -15.85
C LEU A 335 29.71 -14.14 -16.25
N GLY A 336 30.85 -14.80 -16.05
CA GLY A 336 30.98 -16.24 -16.24
C GLY A 336 30.09 -17.08 -15.31
N GLN A 337 29.58 -16.48 -14.22
CA GLN A 337 28.65 -17.11 -13.27
C GLN A 337 27.18 -16.69 -13.51
N MET A 338 26.94 -15.81 -14.48
CA MET A 338 25.62 -15.28 -14.83
C MET A 338 25.11 -15.82 -16.17
N THR A 339 23.83 -16.16 -16.20
CA THR A 339 23.08 -16.50 -17.42
C THR A 339 22.14 -15.34 -17.72
N ILE A 340 22.44 -14.57 -18.77
CA ILE A 340 21.60 -13.44 -19.19
C ILE A 340 20.76 -13.86 -20.39
N GLN A 341 19.44 -13.77 -20.28
CA GLN A 341 18.51 -14.18 -21.33
C GLN A 341 17.59 -13.04 -21.75
N CYS A 342 17.48 -12.84 -23.06
CA CYS A 342 16.52 -11.94 -23.69
C CYS A 342 15.26 -12.71 -24.04
N VAL A 343 14.12 -12.30 -23.49
CA VAL A 343 12.85 -13.01 -23.68
C VAL A 343 11.70 -12.05 -24.03
N ASP A 344 10.71 -12.55 -24.74
CA ASP A 344 9.43 -11.89 -24.96
C ASP A 344 8.36 -12.51 -24.06
N LEU A 345 7.82 -11.70 -23.14
CA LEU A 345 6.81 -12.15 -22.19
C LEU A 345 5.49 -12.44 -22.91
N VAL A 346 4.94 -13.64 -22.75
CA VAL A 346 3.69 -14.05 -23.42
C VAL A 346 2.50 -14.03 -22.47
N ALA A 347 2.65 -14.57 -21.27
CA ALA A 347 1.59 -14.56 -20.26
C ALA A 347 2.16 -14.54 -18.85
N THR A 348 1.42 -13.91 -17.92
CA THR A 348 1.75 -13.88 -16.48
C THR A 348 0.57 -14.31 -15.63
N GLY A 349 0.88 -14.91 -14.47
CA GLY A 349 -0.13 -15.27 -13.46
C GLY A 349 -0.56 -14.08 -12.60
N ARG A 350 0.23 -13.01 -12.56
CA ARG A 350 -0.08 -11.72 -11.91
C ARG A 350 0.52 -10.58 -12.72
N SER A 351 -0.18 -9.46 -12.82
CA SER A 351 0.40 -8.26 -13.44
C SER A 351 1.27 -7.52 -12.43
N ARG A 352 2.52 -7.95 -12.34
CA ARG A 352 3.60 -6.97 -12.36
C ARG A 352 4.08 -6.98 -13.80
N THR A 353 4.02 -5.86 -14.50
CA THR A 353 4.85 -5.69 -15.70
C THR A 353 6.26 -5.94 -15.22
N VAL A 354 6.77 -7.12 -15.57
CA VAL A 354 8.02 -7.66 -15.05
C VAL A 354 9.12 -6.73 -15.56
N LEU A 355 9.51 -5.76 -14.72
CA LEU A 355 10.78 -5.08 -14.83
C LEU A 355 11.86 -6.14 -14.60
N PRO A 356 13.06 -5.96 -15.19
CA PRO A 356 14.09 -6.99 -15.24
C PRO A 356 14.28 -7.66 -13.89
N LEU A 357 14.22 -8.99 -13.91
CA LEU A 357 14.24 -9.82 -12.72
C LEU A 357 15.70 -10.08 -12.33
N ASN A 358 16.35 -9.13 -11.67
CA ASN A 358 17.31 -9.53 -10.65
C ASN A 358 16.54 -9.78 -9.35
N MET A 359 16.09 -11.01 -9.19
CA MET A 359 15.43 -11.44 -7.95
C MET A 359 16.47 -11.40 -6.83
N PRO A 360 16.39 -10.47 -5.86
CA PRO A 360 17.34 -10.45 -4.76
C PRO A 360 17.28 -11.79 -4.03
N PRO A 361 18.41 -12.29 -3.51
CA PRO A 361 18.38 -13.42 -2.60
C PRO A 361 17.34 -13.12 -1.51
N GLN A 362 16.44 -14.07 -1.29
CA GLN A 362 15.44 -13.94 -0.25
C GLN A 362 16.19 -13.69 1.07
N ALA A 363 15.66 -12.85 1.96
CA ALA A 363 16.39 -12.35 3.15
C ALA A 363 16.93 -13.43 4.14
N ALA A 364 16.75 -14.72 3.84
CA ALA A 364 17.27 -15.87 4.55
C ALA A 364 18.27 -16.72 3.75
N ASP A 365 18.45 -16.46 2.45
CA ASP A 365 19.48 -17.11 1.65
C ASP A 365 20.81 -16.39 1.93
N PRO A 366 21.82 -17.06 2.54
CA PRO A 366 23.18 -16.57 2.41
C PRO A 366 23.46 -16.37 0.92
N VAL A 367 24.27 -15.38 0.53
CA VAL A 367 24.69 -15.22 -0.88
C VAL A 367 25.38 -16.52 -1.30
N ILE A 368 24.62 -17.45 -1.86
CA ILE A 368 25.09 -18.78 -2.20
C ILE A 368 25.89 -18.61 -3.50
N PRO A 369 27.16 -19.05 -3.56
CA PRO A 369 27.84 -19.20 -4.84
C PRO A 369 27.05 -20.23 -5.68
N GLY A 370 26.35 -19.75 -6.70
CA GLY A 370 25.46 -20.54 -7.55
C GLY A 370 25.11 -19.81 -8.84
N PRO A 371 24.51 -20.49 -9.83
CA PRO A 371 24.18 -19.87 -11.11
C PRO A 371 23.20 -18.71 -10.90
N HIS A 372 23.57 -17.53 -11.37
CA HIS A 372 22.71 -16.34 -11.38
C HIS A 372 22.00 -16.25 -12.73
N LYS A 373 20.70 -15.98 -12.75
CA LYS A 373 19.93 -15.82 -13.99
C LYS A 373 19.30 -14.44 -14.03
N VAL A 374 19.56 -13.71 -15.11
CA VAL A 374 19.05 -12.36 -15.35
C VAL A 374 18.20 -12.38 -16.61
N LEU A 375 16.98 -11.85 -16.53
CA LEU A 375 16.07 -11.78 -17.66
C LEU A 375 15.92 -10.35 -18.18
N TYR A 376 16.23 -10.15 -19.45
CA TYR A 376 15.91 -8.95 -20.20
C TYR A 376 14.59 -9.17 -20.98
N ILE A 377 13.52 -8.54 -20.53
CA ILE A 377 12.21 -8.71 -21.16
C ILE A 377 12.02 -7.65 -22.25
N VAL A 378 12.16 -8.09 -23.49
CA VAL A 378 12.26 -7.20 -24.66
C VAL A 378 10.94 -6.48 -24.89
N ASN A 379 9.81 -7.19 -24.98
CA ASN A 379 8.52 -6.58 -25.31
C ASN A 379 7.92 -5.69 -24.20
N THR A 380 8.25 -5.90 -22.93
CA THR A 380 7.85 -4.97 -21.86
C THR A 380 8.70 -3.71 -21.90
N THR A 381 10.01 -3.85 -22.18
CA THR A 381 10.90 -2.72 -22.40
C THR A 381 10.49 -1.95 -23.65
N GLU A 382 10.25 -2.61 -24.78
CA GLU A 382 9.75 -1.96 -26.00
C GLU A 382 8.36 -1.35 -25.80
N ASN A 383 7.44 -1.94 -25.03
CA ASN A 383 6.15 -1.29 -24.76
C ASN A 383 6.26 -0.11 -23.78
N TYR A 384 7.18 -0.18 -22.82
CA TYR A 384 7.48 0.93 -21.91
C TYR A 384 8.18 2.07 -22.66
N VAL A 385 9.04 1.72 -23.62
CA VAL A 385 9.87 2.64 -24.39
C VAL A 385 9.16 3.19 -25.63
N ARG A 386 8.50 2.36 -26.43
CA ARG A 386 7.71 2.75 -27.61
C ARG A 386 6.26 3.03 -27.30
N GLY A 387 5.82 2.85 -26.05
CA GLY A 387 4.51 3.28 -25.62
C GLY A 387 4.35 4.75 -25.98
N VAL A 388 3.43 5.02 -26.91
CA VAL A 388 2.88 6.36 -27.09
C VAL A 388 2.46 6.77 -25.70
N TRP A 389 3.03 7.87 -25.19
CA TRP A 389 2.61 8.42 -23.92
C TRP A 389 1.08 8.44 -23.93
N SER A 390 0.43 7.85 -22.92
CA SER A 390 -1.00 8.12 -22.79
C SER A 390 -1.17 9.63 -22.76
N HIS A 391 -2.30 10.16 -23.26
CA HIS A 391 -2.54 11.60 -23.24
C HIS A 391 -2.22 12.21 -21.88
N GLU A 392 -2.65 11.53 -20.81
CA GLU A 392 -2.29 11.84 -19.42
C GLU A 392 -0.76 11.84 -19.21
N LYS A 393 -0.03 10.79 -19.56
CA LYS A 393 1.44 10.74 -19.34
C LYS A 393 2.19 11.78 -20.19
N ARG A 394 1.62 12.22 -21.32
CA ARG A 394 2.17 13.32 -22.13
C ARG A 394 1.94 14.67 -21.45
N GLU A 395 0.73 14.94 -20.97
CA GLU A 395 0.43 16.13 -20.16
C GLU A 395 1.31 16.22 -18.91
N GLN A 396 1.61 15.07 -18.29
CA GLN A 396 2.51 14.99 -17.15
C GLN A 396 3.94 15.40 -17.52
N LEU A 397 4.45 14.96 -18.66
CA LEU A 397 5.77 15.37 -19.11
C LEU A 397 5.81 16.84 -19.51
N ASP A 398 4.79 17.30 -20.23
CA ASP A 398 4.63 18.70 -20.60
C ASP A 398 4.56 19.61 -19.35
N ALA A 399 4.12 19.08 -18.21
CA ALA A 399 4.10 19.78 -16.92
C ALA A 399 5.46 19.83 -16.19
N PHE A 400 6.40 18.91 -16.47
CA PHE A 400 7.68 18.80 -15.75
C PHE A 400 8.92 19.06 -16.60
N PHE A 401 8.81 19.03 -17.93
CA PHE A 401 9.93 19.11 -18.87
C PHE A 401 9.68 20.16 -19.94
N LEU A 402 10.75 20.80 -20.42
CA LEU A 402 10.63 21.71 -21.56
C LEU A 402 10.35 20.91 -22.84
N PRO A 403 9.69 21.48 -23.86
CA PRO A 403 9.40 20.77 -25.11
C PRO A 403 10.64 20.13 -25.76
N ASN A 404 11.78 20.81 -25.73
CA ASN A 404 13.05 20.29 -26.25
C ASN A 404 13.56 19.10 -25.43
N ASP A 405 13.36 19.09 -24.11
CA ASP A 405 13.73 17.96 -23.25
C ASP A 405 12.88 16.74 -23.55
N ILE A 406 11.60 16.94 -23.88
CA ILE A 406 10.68 15.86 -24.22
C ILE A 406 11.07 15.20 -25.56
N GLU A 407 11.47 15.99 -26.56
CA GLU A 407 12.03 15.46 -27.81
C GLU A 407 13.31 14.68 -27.57
N LEU A 408 14.19 15.18 -26.70
CA LEU A 408 15.43 14.48 -26.31
C LEU A 408 15.14 13.19 -25.55
N ILE A 409 14.21 13.20 -24.60
CA ILE A 409 13.77 12.02 -23.84
C ILE A 409 13.20 10.98 -24.80
N ASP A 410 12.37 11.38 -25.76
CA ASP A 410 11.80 10.47 -26.76
C ASP A 410 12.90 9.87 -27.65
N ALA A 411 13.89 10.66 -28.08
CA ALA A 411 15.00 10.20 -28.91
C ALA A 411 15.99 9.27 -28.17
N ALA A 412 16.27 9.52 -26.89
CA ALA A 412 17.25 8.79 -26.10
C ALA A 412 16.66 7.60 -25.30
N ARG A 413 15.34 7.43 -25.29
CA ARG A 413 14.63 6.51 -24.38
C ARG A 413 15.15 5.07 -24.43
N ASP A 414 15.24 4.50 -25.63
CA ASP A 414 15.72 3.13 -25.85
C ASP A 414 17.14 2.93 -25.28
N GLN A 415 18.01 3.92 -25.47
CA GLN A 415 19.41 3.86 -25.04
C GLN A 415 19.53 3.97 -23.52
N VAL A 416 18.81 4.90 -22.90
CA VAL A 416 18.82 5.07 -21.44
C VAL A 416 18.27 3.83 -20.73
N HIS A 417 17.18 3.23 -21.24
CA HIS A 417 16.63 2.01 -20.65
C HIS A 417 17.57 0.82 -20.76
N PHE A 418 18.24 0.66 -21.91
CA PHE A 418 19.24 -0.37 -22.10
C PHE A 418 20.44 -0.19 -21.16
N LEU A 419 21.00 1.02 -21.08
CA LEU A 419 22.09 1.33 -20.16
C LEU A 419 21.70 1.09 -18.70
N ARG A 420 20.50 1.52 -18.31
CA ARG A 420 19.96 1.26 -16.98
C ARG A 420 19.88 -0.22 -16.68
N PHE A 421 19.43 -1.05 -17.62
CA PHE A 421 19.42 -2.51 -17.45
C PHE A 421 20.82 -3.08 -17.22
N ILE A 422 21.81 -2.69 -18.05
CA ILE A 422 23.19 -3.16 -17.88
C ILE A 422 23.73 -2.76 -16.50
N LEU A 423 23.51 -1.51 -16.08
CA LEU A 423 24.01 -1.00 -14.80
C LEU A 423 23.30 -1.62 -13.60
N GLU A 424 21.96 -1.64 -13.57
CA GLU A 424 21.17 -2.06 -12.41
C GLU A 424 21.06 -3.59 -12.29
N GLU A 425 20.98 -4.31 -13.41
CA GLU A 425 20.58 -5.72 -13.41
C GLU A 425 21.73 -6.67 -13.73
N VAL A 426 22.75 -6.18 -14.44
CA VAL A 426 23.95 -6.96 -14.77
C VAL A 426 25.12 -6.57 -13.88
N LEU A 427 25.42 -5.27 -13.72
CA LEU A 427 26.62 -4.82 -13.01
C LEU A 427 26.40 -4.52 -11.50
N SER A 428 25.26 -3.99 -11.08
CA SER A 428 24.99 -3.78 -9.65
C SER A 428 25.03 -5.08 -8.83
N PRO A 429 24.46 -6.22 -9.28
CA PRO A 429 24.43 -7.43 -8.45
C PRO A 429 25.82 -8.07 -8.33
N THR A 430 26.66 -7.92 -9.37
CA THR A 430 28.05 -8.40 -9.34
C THR A 430 28.89 -7.69 -8.28
N THR A 431 28.62 -6.40 -7.99
CA THR A 431 29.27 -5.68 -6.88
C THR A 431 28.87 -6.20 -5.50
N THR A 432 27.60 -6.57 -5.31
CA THR A 432 27.05 -7.00 -4.01
C THR A 432 27.54 -8.41 -3.63
N VAL A 433 27.63 -9.32 -4.61
CA VAL A 433 28.18 -10.67 -4.43
C VAL A 433 29.67 -10.63 -4.04
N PHE A 434 30.43 -9.68 -4.61
CA PHE A 434 31.85 -9.49 -4.28
C PHE A 434 32.04 -9.06 -2.81
N LEU A 435 31.30 -8.05 -2.35
CA LEU A 435 31.41 -7.53 -0.97
C LEU A 435 30.98 -8.56 0.09
N THR A 436 30.01 -9.42 -0.22
CA THR A 436 29.53 -10.46 0.70
C THR A 436 30.47 -11.67 0.73
N GLY A 437 31.09 -12.04 -0.40
CA GLY A 437 32.10 -13.11 -0.47
C GLY A 437 33.39 -12.80 0.33
N MET A 438 33.78 -11.53 0.43
CA MET A 438 34.94 -11.10 1.24
C MET A 438 34.71 -11.25 2.76
N SER A 439 33.46 -11.29 3.23
CA SER A 439 33.16 -11.43 4.67
C SER A 439 33.57 -12.79 5.27
N ASN A 440 33.78 -13.81 4.43
CA ASN A 440 34.14 -15.17 4.87
C ASN A 440 35.65 -15.42 4.97
N ASN A 441 36.50 -14.50 4.53
CA ASN A 441 37.96 -14.49 4.75
C ASN A 441 38.44 -13.03 4.80
N GLN A 442 38.59 -12.48 6.02
CA GLN A 442 38.89 -11.07 6.39
C GLN A 442 39.98 -10.36 5.54
N PRO A 443 39.89 -9.01 5.38
CA PRO A 443 40.14 -8.03 6.45
C PRO A 443 38.88 -7.25 6.88
N SER A 444 38.99 -6.50 7.98
CA SER A 444 37.93 -5.59 8.42
C SER A 444 37.69 -4.46 7.40
N PHE A 445 36.47 -3.91 7.37
CA PHE A 445 36.09 -2.79 6.49
C PHE A 445 37.07 -1.61 6.61
N ASP A 446 37.66 -1.41 7.80
CA ASP A 446 38.61 -0.35 8.13
C ASP A 446 40.02 -0.60 7.54
N GLU A 447 40.49 -1.85 7.48
CA GLU A 447 41.75 -2.21 6.81
C GLU A 447 41.64 -2.07 5.28
N PHE A 448 40.43 -2.27 4.73
CA PHE A 448 40.15 -2.12 3.31
C PHE A 448 40.10 -0.65 2.87
N THR A 449 39.55 0.24 3.71
CA THR A 449 39.53 1.68 3.44
C THR A 449 40.94 2.29 3.50
N ALA A 450 41.77 1.84 4.44
CA ALA A 450 43.13 2.38 4.63
C ALA A 450 44.14 1.98 3.55
N ALA A 451 43.93 0.85 2.85
CA ALA A 451 44.90 0.33 1.88
C ALA A 451 44.63 0.74 0.42
N TYR A 452 43.39 1.13 0.07
CA TYR A 452 42.97 1.23 -1.34
C TYR A 452 42.16 2.48 -1.75
N LEU A 453 41.79 3.35 -0.81
CA LEU A 453 41.31 4.69 -1.16
C LEU A 453 42.51 5.67 -1.12
N PRO A 454 42.85 6.36 -2.23
CA PRO A 454 43.75 7.49 -2.16
C PRO A 454 43.15 8.54 -1.21
N ALA A 455 43.99 9.15 -0.37
CA ALA A 455 43.61 10.14 0.63
C ALA A 455 42.89 11.40 0.07
N GLU A 456 42.81 11.52 -1.25
CA GLU A 456 42.28 12.67 -1.99
C GLU A 456 40.75 12.69 -2.11
N LEU A 457 40.02 11.66 -1.63
CA LEU A 457 38.55 11.66 -1.64
C LEU A 457 37.89 12.17 -0.34
N TYR A 458 38.67 12.71 0.60
CA TYR A 458 38.12 13.57 1.64
C TYR A 458 37.77 14.91 1.00
N ILE A 459 36.52 15.07 0.57
CA ILE A 459 35.96 16.39 0.30
C ILE A 459 35.77 17.05 1.67
N GLU A 460 36.83 17.69 2.16
CA GLU A 460 36.69 18.79 3.10
C GLU A 460 36.00 19.92 2.32
N THR A 461 34.82 20.30 2.79
CA THR A 461 34.12 21.49 2.32
C THR A 461 34.94 22.72 2.75
N SER A 462 35.79 23.23 1.87
CA SER A 462 36.32 24.59 1.99
C SER A 462 36.78 25.14 0.64
N ASP A 463 36.15 26.26 0.31
CA ASP A 463 36.64 27.40 -0.44
C ASP A 463 36.64 27.37 -1.98
N GLU A 464 35.98 28.41 -2.50
CA GLU A 464 35.89 28.84 -3.89
C GLU A 464 37.29 29.06 -4.49
N GLU A 465 37.65 28.35 -5.55
CA GLU A 465 38.63 28.83 -6.51
C GLU A 465 38.24 28.44 -7.94
N ASP A 466 38.15 29.47 -8.79
CA ASP A 466 37.92 29.42 -10.23
C ASP A 466 39.00 28.57 -10.93
N ILE A 467 38.59 27.51 -11.63
CA ILE A 467 39.47 26.82 -12.58
C ILE A 467 39.01 27.16 -14.00
N ALA A 468 39.87 27.91 -14.67
CA ALA A 468 39.74 28.33 -16.05
C ALA A 468 39.66 27.11 -16.99
N ILE A 469 38.73 27.16 -17.94
CA ILE A 469 38.63 26.24 -19.05
C ILE A 469 39.69 26.67 -20.08
N GLU A 470 40.79 25.93 -20.17
CA GLU A 470 41.66 25.99 -21.35
C GLU A 470 41.04 25.19 -22.49
N ASP A 471 40.87 25.91 -23.59
CA ASP A 471 40.44 25.48 -24.91
C ASP A 471 41.50 24.54 -25.49
N ASP A 472 41.17 23.27 -25.68
CA ASP A 472 41.97 22.37 -26.52
C ASP A 472 41.03 21.67 -27.51
N SER A 473 41.05 22.23 -28.71
CA SER A 473 40.42 21.76 -29.92
C SER A 473 41.07 20.46 -30.42
N ASP A 474 40.42 19.31 -30.19
CA ASP A 474 40.09 18.28 -31.22
C ASP A 474 39.46 17.01 -30.59
N PRO A 475 38.21 16.63 -30.94
CA PRO A 475 37.76 15.27 -30.77
C PRO A 475 37.37 14.62 -32.11
N GLU A 476 38.36 14.04 -32.79
CA GLU A 476 38.16 13.09 -33.90
C GLU A 476 37.70 11.68 -33.43
N TRP A 477 36.91 11.57 -32.34
CA TRP A 477 36.61 10.26 -31.70
C TRP A 477 35.13 9.91 -31.45
N PHE A 478 34.19 10.53 -32.16
CA PHE A 478 32.82 10.00 -32.28
C PHE A 478 32.36 9.96 -33.73
N SER A 479 32.69 8.87 -34.43
CA SER A 479 31.96 8.48 -35.63
C SER A 479 30.55 8.03 -35.22
N TYR A 480 29.59 8.92 -35.47
CA TYR A 480 28.17 8.85 -35.08
C TYR A 480 27.35 7.76 -35.81
N ASP A 481 27.98 6.81 -36.50
CA ASP A 481 27.29 5.84 -37.36
C ASP A 481 27.05 4.45 -36.73
N PHE A 482 27.50 4.19 -35.49
CA PHE A 482 27.42 2.84 -34.89
C PHE A 482 26.22 2.59 -33.95
N PHE A 483 25.46 3.63 -33.57
CA PHE A 483 24.35 3.54 -32.59
C PHE A 483 22.93 3.71 -33.19
N ILE A 484 22.76 3.53 -34.50
CA ILE A 484 21.43 3.59 -35.11
C ILE A 484 20.76 2.21 -35.08
N PHE A 485 19.82 2.01 -34.15
CA PHE A 485 18.73 1.05 -34.34
C PHE A 485 17.90 1.48 -35.55
N ARG A 486 18.26 1.05 -36.77
CA ARG A 486 17.37 1.25 -37.92
C ARG A 486 16.17 0.30 -37.83
N PRO A 487 14.93 0.79 -38.01
CA PRO A 487 13.77 -0.07 -38.18
C PRO A 487 13.95 -1.00 -39.39
N ILE A 488 13.41 -2.21 -39.31
CA ILE A 488 13.30 -3.11 -40.47
C ILE A 488 12.39 -2.42 -41.51
N PRO A 489 12.81 -2.24 -42.78
CA PRO A 489 11.93 -1.74 -43.83
C PRO A 489 10.81 -2.75 -44.07
N SER A 490 9.57 -2.35 -43.81
CA SER A 490 8.37 -3.10 -44.15
C SER A 490 8.16 -3.13 -45.67
N GLY A 491 8.81 -4.09 -46.33
CA GLY A 491 8.66 -4.36 -47.75
C GLY A 491 7.91 -5.65 -48.04
N ARG A 492 6.56 -5.63 -47.96
CA ARG A 492 5.64 -6.31 -48.91
C ARG A 492 4.16 -6.14 -48.52
N ARG A 493 3.52 -5.19 -49.21
CA ARG A 493 2.10 -5.10 -49.64
C ARG A 493 1.02 -5.58 -48.65
N GLN A 494 0.54 -4.65 -47.83
CA GLN A 494 -0.86 -4.65 -47.42
C GLN A 494 -1.69 -4.20 -48.64
N ARG A 495 -2.59 -5.09 -49.11
CA ARG A 495 -3.67 -4.70 -50.02
C ARG A 495 -4.62 -3.81 -49.22
N THR A 496 -4.80 -2.58 -49.70
CA THR A 496 -5.83 -1.65 -49.30
C THR A 496 -7.22 -2.24 -49.60
N MET A 497 -8.10 -2.19 -48.62
CA MET A 497 -9.54 -2.05 -48.83
C MET A 497 -9.98 -0.87 -47.97
N GLU A 498 -9.99 0.30 -48.59
CA GLU A 498 -10.79 1.45 -48.15
C GLU A 498 -12.28 1.08 -48.27
N SER A 499 -13.09 1.45 -47.28
CA SER A 499 -14.48 1.89 -47.45
C SER A 499 -14.95 2.56 -46.16
N GLU A 500 -15.03 3.90 -46.24
CA GLU A 500 -16.14 4.73 -45.77
C GLU A 500 -16.38 4.87 -44.25
N VAL A 501 -15.71 5.85 -43.65
CA VAL A 501 -16.29 6.61 -42.53
C VAL A 501 -16.97 7.84 -43.13
N MET A 502 -18.30 7.88 -43.04
CA MET A 502 -19.07 9.08 -43.35
C MET A 502 -18.74 10.15 -42.30
N GLU A 503 -18.18 11.27 -42.78
CA GLU A 503 -18.13 12.53 -42.05
C GLU A 503 -19.56 12.98 -41.74
N VAL A 504 -19.82 13.30 -40.46
CA VAL A 504 -20.99 14.08 -40.07
C VAL A 504 -20.46 15.40 -39.51
N ASP A 505 -20.95 16.47 -40.12
CA ASP A 505 -20.53 17.84 -40.02
C ASP A 505 -20.42 18.38 -38.59
N SER A 506 -19.37 19.18 -38.42
CA SER A 506 -19.13 20.12 -37.33
C SER A 506 -20.34 21.02 -37.07
N VAL A 507 -20.85 20.97 -35.84
CA VAL A 507 -21.70 22.04 -35.29
C VAL A 507 -21.16 22.45 -33.93
N GLY A 508 -20.66 23.69 -33.89
CA GLY A 508 -20.74 24.57 -32.72
C GLY A 508 -19.77 24.25 -31.58
N GLY A 509 -18.70 25.05 -31.51
CA GLY A 509 -17.80 25.06 -30.35
C GLY A 509 -18.52 25.34 -29.03
N VAL A 510 -18.10 24.60 -28.01
CA VAL A 510 -18.21 24.97 -26.60
C VAL A 510 -16.90 24.53 -25.94
N ASP A 511 -16.18 25.47 -25.35
CA ASP A 511 -15.01 25.24 -24.51
C ASP A 511 -15.32 24.22 -23.41
N VAL A 512 -14.54 23.13 -23.35
CA VAL A 512 -14.51 22.21 -22.22
C VAL A 512 -13.09 22.16 -21.69
N HIS A 513 -12.80 23.03 -20.73
CA HIS A 513 -11.70 22.86 -19.79
C HIS A 513 -11.85 21.52 -19.07
N ALA A 514 -10.90 20.60 -19.29
CA ALA A 514 -10.73 19.39 -18.49
C ALA A 514 -9.91 19.72 -17.22
N PRO A 515 -10.40 19.44 -15.99
CA PRO A 515 -9.64 19.69 -14.77
C PRO A 515 -8.57 18.62 -14.54
N THR A 516 -7.40 19.10 -14.15
CA THR A 516 -6.16 18.45 -13.74
C THR A 516 -6.34 17.14 -12.93
N LEU A 517 -5.77 16.03 -13.41
CA LEU A 517 -5.64 14.76 -12.69
C LEU A 517 -4.25 14.61 -12.06
N TYR A 518 -4.05 15.29 -10.94
CA TYR A 518 -3.17 14.84 -9.85
C TYR A 518 -3.64 15.42 -8.52
N PRO A 519 -3.75 14.62 -7.44
CA PRO A 519 -3.78 15.20 -6.12
C PRO A 519 -2.39 15.79 -5.82
N PRO A 520 -2.28 17.02 -5.28
CA PRO A 520 -1.03 17.52 -4.74
C PRO A 520 -0.55 16.57 -3.64
N GLN A 521 0.75 16.28 -3.65
CA GLN A 521 1.42 15.52 -2.61
C GLN A 521 1.48 16.36 -1.30
N ASN A 522 0.34 16.54 -0.64
CA ASN A 522 0.17 16.81 0.79
C ASN A 522 -1.33 17.07 1.10
N PRO A 523 -2.07 16.18 1.79
CA PRO A 523 -3.52 16.38 2.01
C PRO A 523 -3.93 17.42 3.08
N LEU A 524 -3.06 18.32 3.55
CA LEU A 524 -3.40 19.24 4.65
C LEU A 524 -2.95 20.68 4.42
N GLN A 525 -3.47 21.34 3.39
CA GLN A 525 -3.63 22.80 3.34
C GLN A 525 -4.59 23.18 2.19
N GLY A 526 -5.81 23.61 2.50
CA GLY A 526 -6.75 24.12 1.49
C GLY A 526 -6.24 25.44 0.91
N SER A 527 -6.07 25.52 -0.41
CA SER A 527 -5.73 26.78 -1.09
C SER A 527 -6.96 27.68 -1.17
N SER A 528 -6.77 29.00 -1.03
CA SER A 528 -7.85 30.00 -1.09
C SER A 528 -8.51 30.12 -2.48
N GLU A 529 -7.92 29.51 -3.51
CA GLU A 529 -8.42 29.51 -4.89
C GLU A 529 -9.60 28.53 -5.10
N CYS A 530 -9.80 27.60 -4.17
CA CYS A 530 -10.89 26.62 -4.22
C CYS A 530 -12.14 27.05 -3.41
N THR A 531 -12.16 28.25 -2.83
CA THR A 531 -13.24 28.70 -1.94
C THR A 531 -14.07 29.82 -2.57
N VAL A 532 -15.41 29.67 -2.55
CA VAL A 532 -16.34 30.74 -2.94
C VAL A 532 -17.12 31.28 -1.74
N TYR A 533 -17.35 32.59 -1.75
CA TYR A 533 -18.26 33.28 -0.87
C TYR A 533 -19.66 33.30 -1.48
N VAL A 534 -20.68 32.97 -0.68
CA VAL A 534 -22.10 32.97 -1.05
C VAL A 534 -22.83 33.95 -0.13
N GLY A 535 -23.13 35.15 -0.62
CA GLY A 535 -23.90 36.18 0.09
C GLY A 535 -25.40 36.08 -0.15
N SER A 536 -26.16 36.87 0.61
CA SER A 536 -27.63 36.93 0.54
C SER A 536 -28.33 35.58 0.79
N VAL A 537 -27.73 34.76 1.66
CA VAL A 537 -28.26 33.45 2.06
C VAL A 537 -29.39 33.67 3.06
N HIS A 538 -30.59 33.18 2.75
CA HIS A 538 -31.75 33.34 3.61
C HIS A 538 -31.54 32.64 4.96
N SER A 539 -32.15 33.17 6.03
CA SER A 539 -31.90 32.69 7.39
C SER A 539 -32.35 31.25 7.68
N SER A 540 -33.25 30.72 6.85
CA SER A 540 -33.69 29.32 6.91
C SER A 540 -32.90 28.40 5.98
N THR A 541 -31.96 28.92 5.19
CA THR A 541 -31.21 28.12 4.23
C THR A 541 -30.27 27.16 4.96
N THR A 542 -30.43 25.88 4.68
CA THR A 542 -29.68 24.81 5.34
C THR A 542 -28.38 24.48 4.60
N ARG A 543 -27.47 23.79 5.29
CA ARG A 543 -26.22 23.30 4.68
C ARG A 543 -26.53 22.33 3.54
N GLU A 544 -27.55 21.51 3.71
CA GLU A 544 -28.00 20.50 2.75
C GLU A 544 -28.57 21.15 1.49
N GLU A 545 -29.30 22.26 1.61
CA GLU A 545 -29.79 23.05 0.47
C GLU A 545 -28.66 23.73 -0.31
N LEU A 546 -27.67 24.32 0.39
CA LEU A 546 -26.47 24.84 -0.29
C LEU A 546 -25.66 23.71 -0.92
N HIS A 547 -25.57 22.55 -0.27
CA HIS A 547 -24.89 21.39 -0.82
C HIS A 547 -25.58 20.91 -2.10
N ALA A 548 -26.91 20.80 -2.10
CA ALA A 548 -27.67 20.43 -3.28
C ALA A 548 -27.50 21.45 -4.41
N LEU A 549 -27.50 22.75 -4.09
CA LEU A 549 -27.35 23.81 -5.09
C LEU A 549 -25.96 23.84 -5.74
N PHE A 550 -24.90 23.65 -4.94
CA PHE A 550 -23.52 23.72 -5.43
C PHE A 550 -22.95 22.36 -5.87
N ALA A 551 -23.65 21.25 -5.63
CA ALA A 551 -23.18 19.90 -5.95
C ALA A 551 -22.90 19.71 -7.45
N SER A 552 -23.61 20.43 -8.32
CA SER A 552 -23.39 20.42 -9.77
C SER A 552 -22.13 21.18 -10.20
N CYS A 553 -21.55 22.03 -9.34
CA CYS A 553 -20.32 22.77 -9.65
C CYS A 553 -19.06 21.93 -9.51
N GLY A 554 -19.05 20.93 -8.62
CA GLY A 554 -17.95 20.01 -8.37
C GLY A 554 -17.98 19.41 -6.97
N LEU A 555 -16.94 18.64 -6.61
CA LEU A 555 -16.84 18.04 -5.28
C LEU A 555 -16.76 19.12 -4.21
N ILE A 556 -17.78 19.21 -3.35
CA ILE A 556 -17.80 20.10 -2.20
C ILE A 556 -17.06 19.41 -1.05
N LEU A 557 -15.93 19.96 -0.63
CA LEU A 557 -15.17 19.46 0.52
C LEU A 557 -15.78 19.95 1.84
N ARG A 558 -16.32 21.17 1.85
CA ARG A 558 -16.89 21.79 3.05
C ARG A 558 -17.87 22.92 2.71
N ILE A 559 -18.94 23.04 3.50
CA ILE A 559 -19.87 24.20 3.50
C ILE A 559 -19.94 24.78 4.90
N SER A 560 -19.58 26.05 5.00
CA SER A 560 -19.60 26.82 6.23
C SER A 560 -20.67 27.90 6.13
N ILE A 561 -21.70 27.86 6.96
CA ILE A 561 -22.66 28.97 7.14
C ILE A 561 -22.33 29.62 8.47
N PRO A 562 -21.63 30.77 8.51
CA PRO A 562 -21.31 31.43 9.77
C PRO A 562 -22.58 31.92 10.47
N HIS A 563 -22.73 31.55 11.74
CA HIS A 563 -23.82 32.02 12.61
C HIS A 563 -23.29 33.07 13.57
N ASP A 564 -24.14 34.05 13.90
CA ASP A 564 -23.82 35.06 14.91
C ASP A 564 -23.77 34.38 16.29
N ARG A 565 -22.66 34.59 17.01
CA ARG A 565 -22.41 33.96 18.32
C ARG A 565 -23.37 34.46 19.41
N GLY A 566 -24.01 35.61 19.23
CA GLY A 566 -24.97 36.16 20.19
C GLY A 566 -26.40 35.64 20.02
N THR A 567 -26.87 35.49 18.77
CA THR A 567 -28.27 35.16 18.48
C THR A 567 -28.46 33.75 17.94
N GLY A 568 -27.38 33.06 17.54
CA GLY A 568 -27.44 31.74 16.91
C GLY A 568 -28.06 31.74 15.52
N LEU A 569 -28.40 32.91 14.96
CA LEU A 569 -28.96 33.04 13.62
C LEU A 569 -27.84 33.14 12.56
N PRO A 570 -28.03 32.58 11.36
CA PRO A 570 -27.04 32.67 10.28
C PRO A 570 -26.83 34.12 9.84
N ARG A 571 -25.58 34.49 9.58
CA ARG A 571 -25.18 35.89 9.27
C ARG A 571 -25.53 36.34 7.85
N GLY A 572 -26.36 35.57 7.13
CA GLY A 572 -26.80 35.90 5.78
C GLY A 572 -25.80 35.57 4.67
N PHE A 573 -24.76 34.79 4.95
CA PHE A 573 -23.78 34.34 3.96
C PHE A 573 -23.19 32.97 4.33
N ALA A 574 -22.51 32.34 3.37
CA ALA A 574 -21.86 31.05 3.50
C ALA A 574 -20.55 31.02 2.70
N PHE A 575 -19.71 30.05 2.99
CA PHE A 575 -18.52 29.70 2.22
C PHE A 575 -18.63 28.25 1.76
N VAL A 576 -18.24 28.00 0.51
CA VAL A 576 -18.22 26.67 -0.09
C VAL A 576 -16.81 26.39 -0.59
N ASP A 577 -16.18 25.36 -0.03
CA ASP A 577 -14.84 24.90 -0.40
C ASP A 577 -15.00 23.74 -1.38
N PHE A 578 -14.44 23.89 -2.57
CA PHE A 578 -14.45 22.86 -3.59
C PHE A 578 -13.14 22.07 -3.64
N GLY A 579 -13.19 20.88 -4.22
CA GLY A 579 -12.01 20.05 -4.46
C GLY A 579 -11.09 20.58 -5.55
N THR A 580 -11.59 21.47 -6.42
CA THR A 580 -10.80 22.05 -7.51
C THR A 580 -11.13 23.55 -7.72
N PRO A 581 -10.16 24.36 -8.20
CA PRO A 581 -10.41 25.77 -8.55
C PRO A 581 -11.48 25.95 -9.63
N ASP A 582 -11.52 25.05 -10.63
CA ASP A 582 -12.53 25.09 -11.69
C ASP A 582 -13.96 24.92 -11.15
N ALA A 583 -14.14 24.14 -10.09
CA ALA A 583 -15.43 24.00 -9.44
C ALA A 583 -15.86 25.28 -8.70
N ALA A 584 -14.90 26.00 -8.10
CA ALA A 584 -15.13 27.32 -7.53
C ALA A 584 -15.49 28.37 -8.61
N ILE A 585 -14.85 28.31 -9.78
CA ILE A 585 -15.18 29.20 -10.91
C ILE A 585 -16.59 28.91 -11.44
N ARG A 586 -16.96 27.63 -11.64
CA ARG A 586 -18.31 27.24 -12.07
C ARG A 586 -19.40 27.65 -11.08
N ALA A 587 -19.10 27.66 -9.79
CA ALA A 587 -20.05 28.07 -8.75
C ALA A 587 -20.49 29.54 -8.87
N VAL A 588 -19.64 30.40 -9.44
CA VAL A 588 -19.99 31.81 -9.71
C VAL A 588 -21.16 31.93 -10.69
N SER A 589 -21.27 31.00 -11.66
CA SER A 589 -22.34 30.98 -12.67
C SER A 589 -23.72 30.68 -12.09
N ILE A 590 -23.80 30.17 -10.85
CA ILE A 590 -25.05 29.90 -10.12
C ILE A 590 -25.50 31.11 -9.27
N SER A 591 -24.72 32.20 -9.28
CA SER A 591 -25.12 33.46 -8.66
C SER A 591 -26.47 33.95 -9.21
N ARG A 592 -27.29 34.50 -8.32
CA ARG A 592 -28.68 34.95 -8.53
C ARG A 592 -29.74 33.84 -8.57
N THR A 593 -29.38 32.59 -8.28
CA THR A 593 -30.39 31.54 -8.06
C THR A 593 -31.19 31.83 -6.79
N GLU A 594 -32.52 31.69 -6.84
CA GLU A 594 -33.38 31.96 -5.70
C GLU A 594 -33.46 30.76 -4.75
N ILE A 595 -33.15 30.99 -3.48
CA ILE A 595 -33.44 30.06 -2.39
C ILE A 595 -34.37 30.78 -1.41
N HIS A 596 -35.52 30.16 -1.08
CA HIS A 596 -36.54 30.75 -0.21
C HIS A 596 -37.00 32.15 -0.65
N GLY A 597 -37.05 32.41 -1.97
CA GLY A 597 -37.47 33.69 -2.53
C GLY A 597 -36.42 34.81 -2.46
N GLN A 598 -35.18 34.47 -2.09
CA GLN A 598 -34.05 35.40 -2.04
C GLN A 598 -32.93 34.93 -2.98
N ALA A 599 -32.52 35.80 -3.90
CA ALA A 599 -31.45 35.51 -4.85
C ALA A 599 -30.08 35.56 -4.15
N ILE A 600 -29.34 34.46 -4.18
CA ILE A 600 -28.00 34.38 -3.59
C ILE A 600 -26.96 35.09 -4.47
N GLU A 601 -25.84 35.51 -3.89
CA GLU A 601 -24.74 36.13 -4.63
C GLU A 601 -23.44 35.34 -4.44
N VAL A 602 -22.77 34.93 -5.52
CA VAL A 602 -21.56 34.08 -5.43
C VAL A 602 -20.33 34.81 -5.97
N ARG A 603 -19.22 34.83 -5.21
CA ARG A 603 -17.94 35.49 -5.58
C ARG A 603 -16.72 34.66 -5.16
N VAL A 604 -15.63 34.71 -5.93
CA VAL A 604 -14.34 34.05 -5.61
C VAL A 604 -13.49 34.92 -4.69
N ILE A 605 -12.72 34.30 -3.78
CA ILE A 605 -11.86 35.00 -2.81
C ILE A 605 -10.41 35.07 -3.36
N LYS A 606 -9.81 36.28 -3.43
CA LYS A 606 -8.38 36.48 -3.80
C LYS A 606 -7.56 36.96 -2.60
N ARG A 607 -6.31 36.49 -2.46
CA ARG A 607 -5.41 36.79 -1.32
C ARG A 607 -4.46 37.95 -1.66
N GLN A 608 -4.17 38.82 -0.67
CA GLN A 608 -3.04 39.76 -0.72
C GLN A 608 -1.87 39.19 0.11
N GLU A 609 -0.66 39.28 -0.43
CA GLU A 609 0.60 38.78 0.14
C GLU A 609 1.23 39.79 1.12
N HIS A 610 1.92 39.31 2.16
CA HIS A 610 2.76 40.13 3.03
C HIS A 610 4.12 39.44 3.24
N GLU A 611 5.19 40.17 2.92
CA GLU A 611 6.59 39.74 2.87
C GLU A 611 7.19 39.35 4.23
N VAL A 612 8.07 38.34 4.20
CA VAL A 612 8.92 37.91 5.33
C VAL A 612 10.26 38.66 5.27
N ARG A 613 10.70 39.26 6.39
CA ARG A 613 12.08 39.73 6.57
C ARG A 613 12.79 38.93 7.67
N SER A 614 14.06 38.64 7.41
CA SER A 614 14.96 37.70 8.07
C SER A 614 15.90 38.32 9.13
N SER A 615 16.44 37.45 10.00
CA SER A 615 17.74 37.47 10.75
C SER A 615 17.60 37.37 12.28
N PRO A 616 18.65 36.96 13.04
CA PRO A 616 19.55 35.81 12.88
C PRO A 616 19.64 34.93 14.16
N VAL A 617 20.25 33.76 14.03
CA VAL A 617 20.46 32.73 15.06
C VAL A 617 21.58 33.11 16.04
N LEU A 618 21.33 32.99 17.36
CA LEU A 618 22.35 32.84 18.40
C LEU A 618 21.89 31.81 19.44
N GLN A 619 22.69 30.76 19.64
CA GLN A 619 22.51 29.69 20.63
C GLN A 619 22.93 30.12 22.04
N ALA A 620 22.18 29.71 23.07
CA ALA A 620 22.66 29.33 24.42
C ALA A 620 21.51 28.67 25.25
N PRO A 621 21.80 28.06 26.40
CA PRO A 621 21.91 26.62 26.67
C PRO A 621 20.60 25.96 27.15
N VAL A 622 20.42 24.69 26.79
CA VAL A 622 19.37 23.82 27.35
C VAL A 622 19.74 23.45 28.80
N VAL A 623 19.01 23.99 29.78
CA VAL A 623 19.06 23.50 31.15
C VAL A 623 18.10 22.31 31.25
N ASN A 624 18.66 21.10 31.23
CA ASN A 624 17.95 19.87 31.57
C ASN A 624 17.62 19.90 33.06
N HIS A 625 16.34 19.99 33.41
CA HIS A 625 15.86 19.53 34.71
C HIS A 625 15.38 18.09 34.58
N GLU A 626 16.33 17.14 34.58
CA GLU A 626 16.07 15.80 35.11
C GLU A 626 16.20 15.87 36.64
N PRO A 627 15.25 15.32 37.42
CA PRO A 627 15.47 15.09 38.83
C PRO A 627 16.47 13.92 39.02
N PRO A 628 17.25 13.91 40.12
CA PRO A 628 18.32 12.95 40.31
C PRO A 628 17.78 11.53 40.51
N ASP A 629 18.48 10.55 39.93
CA ASP A 629 18.26 9.11 40.04
C ASP A 629 17.87 8.63 41.45
N GLY A 630 16.90 7.70 41.51
CA GLY A 630 16.94 6.65 42.54
C GLY A 630 15.68 6.26 43.32
N GLN A 631 14.48 6.82 43.10
CA GLN A 631 13.25 6.34 43.76
C GLN A 631 12.00 6.57 42.89
N TYR A 632 11.35 5.48 42.45
CA TYR A 632 10.09 5.44 41.69
C TYR A 632 10.11 5.99 40.24
N GLY A 633 10.99 5.47 39.38
CA GLY A 633 11.11 5.90 37.97
C GLY A 633 10.15 5.20 37.00
N TRP A 634 9.60 5.94 36.04
CA TRP A 634 8.83 5.41 34.91
C TRP A 634 9.76 4.63 33.97
N LYS A 635 9.22 3.68 33.21
CA LYS A 635 9.96 3.04 32.10
C LYS A 635 9.38 3.48 30.78
N VAL A 636 10.22 3.99 29.90
CA VAL A 636 9.81 4.60 28.62
C VAL A 636 10.52 3.89 27.48
N PHE A 637 9.75 3.45 26.50
CA PHE A 637 10.26 3.04 25.18
C PHE A 637 9.89 4.11 24.16
N ARG A 638 10.88 4.65 23.44
CA ARG A 638 10.68 5.61 22.35
C ARG A 638 10.94 4.91 21.03
N GLY A 639 9.99 4.99 20.09
CA GLY A 639 10.11 4.32 18.80
C GLY A 639 9.05 4.74 17.79
N ASP A 640 9.07 4.10 16.62
CA ASP A 640 8.18 4.34 15.49
C ASP A 640 8.05 3.09 14.61
N GLN A 641 7.57 3.24 13.38
CA GLN A 641 7.42 2.15 12.41
C GLN A 641 8.74 1.52 11.95
N GLN A 642 9.87 2.20 12.13
CA GLN A 642 11.20 1.73 11.73
C GLN A 642 11.94 1.02 12.88
N SER A 643 11.38 1.07 14.10
CA SER A 643 11.97 0.42 15.26
C SER A 643 12.11 -1.09 15.05
N ALA A 644 13.31 -1.62 15.32
CA ALA A 644 13.60 -3.02 15.08
C ALA A 644 12.73 -3.92 15.96
N THR A 645 12.08 -4.93 15.35
CA THR A 645 11.14 -5.82 16.03
C THR A 645 11.74 -6.46 17.29
N ARG A 646 13.03 -6.81 17.25
CA ARG A 646 13.75 -7.41 18.37
C ARG A 646 13.77 -6.52 19.61
N ASP A 647 13.90 -5.21 19.44
CA ASP A 647 14.06 -4.26 20.54
C ASP A 647 12.71 -4.01 21.22
N VAL A 648 11.64 -3.91 20.42
CA VAL A 648 10.26 -3.82 20.93
C VAL A 648 9.87 -5.08 21.70
N VAL A 649 10.23 -6.26 21.19
CA VAL A 649 9.97 -7.54 21.87
C VAL A 649 10.77 -7.64 23.17
N ALA A 650 12.06 -7.28 23.16
CA ALA A 650 12.89 -7.28 24.36
C ALA A 650 12.31 -6.36 25.45
N PHE A 651 11.85 -5.16 25.07
CA PHE A 651 11.18 -4.24 25.99
C PHE A 651 9.90 -4.85 26.59
N LEU A 652 9.02 -5.42 25.76
CA LEU A 652 7.77 -6.04 26.21
C LEU A 652 8.00 -7.27 27.11
N GLU A 653 9.09 -8.01 26.89
CA GLU A 653 9.45 -9.16 27.72
C GLU A 653 10.05 -8.74 29.06
N GLN A 654 10.90 -7.72 29.07
CA GLN A 654 11.53 -7.19 30.28
C GLN A 654 10.52 -6.44 31.17
N TYR A 655 9.63 -5.66 30.56
CA TYR A 655 8.69 -4.77 31.27
C TYR A 655 7.24 -5.22 31.11
N ARG A 656 6.95 -6.46 31.53
CA ARG A 656 5.59 -7.02 31.57
C ARG A 656 4.74 -6.41 32.69
N PRO A 657 3.64 -5.69 32.40
CA PRO A 657 2.85 -5.04 33.44
C PRO A 657 2.38 -5.98 34.55
N SER A 658 2.11 -7.25 34.22
CA SER A 658 1.65 -8.26 35.19
C SER A 658 2.72 -8.69 36.22
N MET A 659 4.00 -8.37 36.00
CA MET A 659 5.14 -8.83 36.80
C MET A 659 5.67 -7.77 37.76
N TRP A 660 5.43 -6.50 37.47
CA TRP A 660 5.96 -5.38 38.25
C TRP A 660 4.92 -4.86 39.24
N SER A 661 5.32 -4.66 40.48
CA SER A 661 4.48 -4.01 41.50
C SER A 661 4.62 -2.49 41.42
N GLU A 662 3.60 -1.76 41.84
CA GLU A 662 3.65 -0.29 41.95
C GLU A 662 4.72 0.23 42.95
N ARG A 663 5.30 -0.63 43.80
CA ARG A 663 6.48 -0.29 44.63
C ARG A 663 7.79 -0.28 43.85
N ALA A 664 7.85 -1.05 42.76
CA ALA A 664 9.05 -1.26 41.97
C ALA A 664 9.08 -0.40 40.69
N LEU A 665 7.91 -0.15 40.09
CA LEU A 665 7.73 0.70 38.92
C LEU A 665 6.46 1.53 39.07
N ALA A 666 6.49 2.79 38.63
CA ALA A 666 5.30 3.65 38.67
C ALA A 666 4.41 3.46 37.44
N TRP A 667 4.97 3.60 36.23
CA TRP A 667 4.29 3.40 34.95
C TRP A 667 5.25 2.82 33.90
N ILE A 668 4.69 2.02 32.98
CA ILE A 668 5.38 1.58 31.76
C ILE A 668 4.76 2.37 30.60
N CYS A 669 5.59 3.01 29.80
CA CYS A 669 5.21 4.02 28.82
C CYS A 669 5.83 3.71 27.46
N VAL A 670 5.08 3.96 26.39
CA VAL A 670 5.58 3.97 25.01
C VAL A 670 5.22 5.30 24.35
N GLN A 671 6.22 5.90 23.70
CA GLN A 671 6.10 7.16 22.97
C GLN A 671 6.49 6.96 21.51
N HIS A 672 5.66 7.49 20.60
CA HIS A 672 5.94 7.56 19.17
C HIS A 672 6.93 8.70 18.89
N LEU A 673 7.93 8.49 18.02
CA LEU A 673 8.95 9.52 17.70
C LEU A 673 8.41 10.79 17.02
N SER A 674 7.15 10.79 16.58
CA SER A 674 6.47 11.98 16.04
C SER A 674 5.91 12.91 17.12
N GLU A 675 6.21 12.68 18.40
CA GLU A 675 5.76 13.51 19.53
C GLU A 675 6.42 14.90 19.47
N GLN A 676 5.61 15.95 19.34
CA GLN A 676 6.06 17.34 19.53
C GLN A 676 6.02 17.69 21.03
N SER A 677 7.03 18.41 21.52
CA SER A 677 7.07 18.84 22.93
C SER A 677 5.92 19.82 23.24
N ARG A 678 5.10 19.52 24.25
CA ARG A 678 4.01 20.37 24.75
C ARG A 678 4.60 21.59 25.47
N GLN A 679 4.87 22.68 24.75
CA GLN A 679 5.59 23.83 25.33
C GLN A 679 4.69 24.95 25.91
N ASP A 680 3.35 24.85 25.86
CA ASP A 680 2.46 25.99 26.15
C ASP A 680 1.22 25.69 27.05
N GLU A 681 1.21 24.63 27.88
CA GLU A 681 0.08 24.34 28.79
C GLU A 681 0.19 25.12 30.12
N ASP A 682 -0.87 25.80 30.56
CA ASP A 682 -0.92 26.53 31.85
C ASP A 682 -1.84 25.81 32.86
N ILE A 683 -1.30 24.74 33.48
CA ILE A 683 -2.05 23.92 34.43
C ILE A 683 -2.39 24.71 35.70
N ASP A 684 -1.46 25.52 36.21
CA ASP A 684 -1.64 26.29 37.44
C ASP A 684 -2.78 27.32 37.29
N GLY A 685 -2.83 28.01 36.15
CA GLY A 685 -3.92 28.94 35.83
C GLY A 685 -5.29 28.25 35.76
N LEU A 686 -5.34 27.05 35.16
CA LEU A 686 -6.57 26.25 35.11
C LEU A 686 -7.06 25.83 36.50
N VAL A 687 -6.15 25.33 37.35
CA VAL A 687 -6.50 24.89 38.71
C VAL A 687 -6.96 26.08 39.55
N GLN A 688 -6.26 27.20 39.50
CA GLN A 688 -6.60 28.40 40.28
C GLN A 688 -7.98 28.95 39.93
N GLU A 689 -8.32 29.06 38.63
CA GLU A 689 -9.63 29.56 38.22
C GLU A 689 -10.74 28.53 38.49
N TRP A 690 -10.43 27.23 38.40
CA TRP A 690 -11.36 26.17 38.79
C TRP A 690 -11.73 26.22 40.28
N GLU A 691 -10.74 26.39 41.16
CA GLU A 691 -10.98 26.58 42.60
C GLU A 691 -11.85 27.81 42.88
N ALA A 692 -11.61 28.91 42.16
CA ALA A 692 -12.42 30.13 42.26
C ALA A 692 -13.87 29.92 41.80
N ILE A 693 -14.12 29.04 40.82
CA ILE A 693 -15.47 28.64 40.41
C ILE A 693 -16.11 27.75 41.48
N CYS A 694 -15.35 26.81 42.05
CA CYS A 694 -15.83 25.91 43.09
C CYS A 694 -16.22 26.62 44.40
N ALA A 695 -15.60 27.76 44.69
CA ALA A 695 -15.91 28.59 45.85
C ALA A 695 -17.20 29.42 45.72
N ARG A 696 -17.82 29.50 44.52
CA ARG A 696 -19.03 30.30 44.30
C ARG A 696 -20.28 29.58 44.83
N PRO A 697 -21.20 30.29 45.50
CA PRO A 697 -22.41 29.67 46.04
C PRO A 697 -23.41 29.26 44.95
N HIS A 698 -23.56 30.06 43.88
CA HIS A 698 -24.41 29.76 42.72
C HIS A 698 -23.93 30.47 41.44
N PRO A 699 -24.14 29.89 40.24
CA PRO A 699 -24.56 28.50 39.98
C PRO A 699 -23.47 27.48 40.37
N PRO A 700 -23.83 26.21 40.65
CA PRO A 700 -22.85 25.17 41.01
C PRO A 700 -21.94 24.83 39.81
N PRO A 701 -20.67 24.45 40.06
CA PRO A 701 -19.72 24.12 38.99
C PRO A 701 -20.24 23.07 38.02
N GLN A 702 -20.06 23.29 36.72
CA GLN A 702 -20.52 22.43 35.64
C GLN A 702 -19.35 21.88 34.80
N ALA A 703 -19.60 20.79 34.08
CA ALA A 703 -18.65 20.21 33.12
C ALA A 703 -18.21 21.22 32.03
N SER A 704 -19.10 22.13 31.64
CA SER A 704 -18.83 23.20 30.67
C SER A 704 -17.81 24.21 31.17
N ASP A 705 -17.74 24.46 32.48
CA ASP A 705 -16.78 25.39 33.07
C ASP A 705 -15.36 24.85 32.88
N VAL A 706 -15.15 23.58 33.21
CA VAL A 706 -13.86 22.89 33.02
C VAL A 706 -13.48 22.84 31.53
N HIS A 707 -14.46 22.64 30.64
CA HIS A 707 -14.22 22.66 29.20
C HIS A 707 -13.72 24.04 28.72
N LEU A 708 -14.36 25.12 29.15
CA LEU A 708 -13.92 26.49 28.83
C LEU A 708 -12.54 26.81 29.40
N LEU A 709 -12.28 26.41 30.66
CA LEU A 709 -10.96 26.58 31.28
C LEU A 709 -9.87 25.81 30.54
N SER A 710 -10.14 24.57 30.13
CA SER A 710 -9.18 23.76 29.38
C SER A 710 -8.79 24.40 28.03
N GLN A 711 -9.73 25.08 27.36
CA GLN A 711 -9.45 25.83 26.14
C GLN A 711 -8.67 27.12 26.42
N LYS A 712 -9.05 27.84 27.48
CA LYS A 712 -8.39 29.09 27.92
C LYS A 712 -6.91 28.86 28.25
N TYR A 713 -6.63 27.79 28.98
CA TYR A 713 -5.30 27.47 29.49
C TYR A 713 -4.56 26.38 28.68
N ARG A 714 -5.10 26.02 27.51
CA ARG A 714 -4.53 25.05 26.56
C ARG A 714 -4.28 23.65 27.11
N VAL A 715 -4.95 23.25 28.21
CA VAL A 715 -4.89 21.89 28.76
C VAL A 715 -5.85 20.97 27.98
N LEU A 716 -5.49 20.68 26.72
CA LEU A 716 -6.37 20.03 25.74
C LEU A 716 -6.16 18.52 25.63
N SER A 717 -5.18 17.95 26.31
CA SER A 717 -4.91 16.51 26.23
C SER A 717 -5.96 15.68 26.98
N GLY A 718 -6.08 14.41 26.60
CA GLY A 718 -6.96 13.46 27.28
C GLY A 718 -6.61 12.02 26.97
N LYS A 719 -7.23 11.08 27.66
CA LYS A 719 -6.86 9.65 27.60
C LYS A 719 -8.07 8.73 27.53
N TRP A 720 -7.99 7.77 26.60
CA TRP A 720 -8.80 6.57 26.63
C TRP A 720 -8.26 5.62 27.69
N MET A 721 -9.11 5.19 28.61
CA MET A 721 -8.78 4.29 29.71
C MET A 721 -9.34 2.89 29.41
N VAL A 722 -8.46 1.90 29.45
CA VAL A 722 -8.79 0.48 29.28
C VAL A 722 -8.47 -0.25 30.58
N PHE A 723 -9.51 -0.74 31.26
CA PHE A 723 -9.35 -1.56 32.46
C PHE A 723 -9.18 -3.02 32.06
N CYS A 724 -8.01 -3.58 32.36
CA CYS A 724 -7.59 -4.90 31.91
C CYS A 724 -7.25 -5.81 33.12
N PRO A 725 -7.86 -7.00 33.25
CA PRO A 725 -7.47 -7.98 34.26
C PRO A 725 -6.00 -8.38 34.11
N ARG A 726 -5.36 -8.78 35.22
CA ARG A 726 -3.95 -9.19 35.26
C ARG A 726 -3.62 -10.31 34.27
N GLU A 727 -4.53 -11.24 34.05
CA GLU A 727 -4.35 -12.36 33.11
C GLU A 727 -4.28 -11.93 31.63
N ASP A 728 -4.83 -10.77 31.30
CA ASP A 728 -4.90 -10.25 29.93
C ASP A 728 -3.95 -9.08 29.67
N VAL A 729 -3.45 -8.41 30.72
CA VAL A 729 -2.76 -7.12 30.59
C VAL A 729 -1.52 -7.18 29.69
N ASP A 730 -0.67 -8.20 29.81
CA ASP A 730 0.57 -8.27 29.02
C ASP A 730 0.27 -8.40 27.51
N ARG A 731 -0.78 -9.16 27.18
CA ARG A 731 -1.24 -9.35 25.81
C ARG A 731 -1.85 -8.07 25.26
N VAL A 732 -2.75 -7.44 26.03
CA VAL A 732 -3.42 -6.20 25.60
C VAL A 732 -2.42 -5.06 25.47
N TRP A 733 -1.50 -4.93 26.43
CA TRP A 733 -0.43 -3.95 26.41
C TRP A 733 0.44 -4.11 25.16
N SER A 734 0.86 -5.34 24.84
CA SER A 734 1.61 -5.61 23.61
C SER A 734 0.86 -5.13 22.36
N SER A 735 -0.45 -5.40 22.26
CA SER A 735 -1.27 -4.94 21.12
C SER A 735 -1.37 -3.41 21.03
N VAL A 736 -1.48 -2.72 22.18
CA VAL A 736 -1.51 -1.25 22.23
C VAL A 736 -0.16 -0.67 21.79
N VAL A 737 0.96 -1.23 22.25
CA VAL A 737 2.31 -0.79 21.85
C VAL A 737 2.49 -0.90 20.34
N TRP A 738 2.18 -2.04 19.73
CA TRP A 738 2.32 -2.22 18.28
C TRP A 738 1.42 -1.29 17.48
N ALA A 739 0.17 -1.09 17.90
CA ALA A 739 -0.76 -0.18 17.23
C ALA A 739 -0.32 1.29 17.34
N LEU A 740 0.26 1.69 18.48
CA LEU A 740 0.84 3.01 18.68
C LEU A 740 2.06 3.23 17.79
N LEU A 741 3.04 2.31 17.82
CA LEU A 741 4.25 2.40 16.98
C LEU A 741 3.93 2.37 15.47
N SER A 742 2.80 1.77 15.10
CA SER A 742 2.29 1.75 13.73
C SER A 742 1.47 3.00 13.35
N GLY A 743 1.38 4.02 14.20
CA GLY A 743 0.62 5.25 13.96
C GLY A 743 -0.91 5.11 13.98
N HIS A 744 -1.44 3.96 14.42
CA HIS A 744 -2.89 3.71 14.47
C HIS A 744 -3.56 4.29 15.74
N LEU A 745 -2.77 4.63 16.77
CA LEU A 745 -3.23 5.26 18.01
C LEU A 745 -2.66 6.68 18.14
N GLY A 746 -2.78 7.30 19.32
CA GLY A 746 -2.12 8.57 19.62
C GLY A 746 -0.64 8.38 19.94
N ALA A 747 0.10 9.48 20.15
CA ALA A 747 1.55 9.45 20.28
C ALA A 747 2.06 8.78 21.57
N VAL A 748 1.22 8.69 22.61
CA VAL A 748 1.62 8.18 23.92
C VAL A 748 0.63 7.14 24.46
N ALA A 749 1.15 6.05 25.00
CA ALA A 749 0.38 5.10 25.81
C ALA A 749 1.13 4.75 27.10
N LYS A 750 0.38 4.53 28.18
CA LYS A 750 0.92 4.16 29.50
C LYS A 750 0.10 3.01 30.10
N VAL A 751 0.75 2.09 30.81
CA VAL A 751 0.08 1.02 31.56
C VAL A 751 0.54 0.98 33.01
N SER A 752 -0.42 0.80 33.91
CA SER A 752 -0.15 0.71 35.34
C SER A 752 0.47 -0.66 35.68
N PRO A 753 1.44 -0.72 36.60
CA PRO A 753 1.88 -1.96 37.23
C PRO A 753 0.81 -2.57 38.14
N VAL A 754 1.11 -3.69 38.78
CA VAL A 754 0.18 -4.39 39.69
C VAL A 754 -0.06 -3.52 40.93
N SER A 755 -1.34 -3.22 41.19
CA SER A 755 -1.76 -2.44 42.37
C SER A 755 -1.59 -3.23 43.67
N LEU A 756 -1.25 -2.55 44.76
CA LEU A 756 -1.18 -3.13 46.10
C LEU A 756 -2.56 -3.25 46.76
N ASP A 757 -3.60 -2.55 46.28
CA ASP A 757 -4.96 -2.69 46.82
C ASP A 757 -5.51 -4.07 46.42
N PRO A 758 -5.75 -4.99 47.37
CA PRO A 758 -6.24 -6.33 47.04
C PRO A 758 -7.63 -6.33 46.36
N ARG A 759 -8.35 -5.21 46.44
CA ARG A 759 -9.66 -5.00 45.80
C ARG A 759 -9.52 -4.56 44.34
N ASN A 760 -8.39 -3.96 43.95
CA ASN A 760 -8.13 -3.52 42.58
C ASN A 760 -7.25 -4.53 41.84
N ARG A 761 -7.90 -5.48 41.16
CA ARG A 761 -7.20 -6.54 40.40
C ARG A 761 -6.94 -6.18 38.94
N ASN A 762 -7.36 -4.99 38.50
CA ASN A 762 -7.24 -4.56 37.12
C ASN A 762 -6.08 -3.57 36.95
N HIS A 763 -5.39 -3.70 35.83
CA HIS A 763 -4.48 -2.70 35.30
C HIS A 763 -5.27 -1.66 34.51
N VAL A 764 -4.73 -0.45 34.43
CA VAL A 764 -5.26 0.61 33.58
C VAL A 764 -4.26 0.90 32.48
N ILE A 765 -4.71 0.81 31.23
CA ILE A 765 -3.96 1.27 30.06
C ILE A 765 -4.58 2.60 29.61
N CYS A 766 -3.76 3.64 29.54
CA CYS A 766 -4.11 4.98 29.10
C CYS A 766 -3.51 5.22 27.72
N VAL A 767 -4.34 5.50 26.71
CA VAL A 767 -3.90 5.90 25.36
C VAL A 767 -4.32 7.34 25.13
N TYR A 768 -3.34 8.20 24.90
CA TYR A 768 -3.53 9.65 24.90
C TYR A 768 -3.96 10.18 23.53
N ALA A 769 -4.84 11.17 23.55
CA ALA A 769 -5.13 12.08 22.46
C ALA A 769 -4.53 13.44 22.84
N ASP A 770 -3.96 14.15 21.87
CA ASP A 770 -3.30 15.43 22.13
C ASP A 770 -4.30 16.58 22.25
N ASP A 771 -5.41 16.53 21.51
CA ASP A 771 -6.52 17.48 21.64
C ASP A 771 -7.87 16.76 21.72
N TYR A 772 -8.47 16.73 22.92
CA TYR A 772 -9.77 16.10 23.13
C TYR A 772 -10.93 16.86 22.48
N THR A 773 -10.73 18.13 22.11
CA THR A 773 -11.72 18.92 21.36
C THR A 773 -11.72 18.55 19.87
N ASN A 774 -10.63 17.94 19.38
CA ASN A 774 -10.56 17.33 18.06
C ASN A 774 -11.27 15.97 18.05
N GLN A 775 -12.58 16.02 17.81
CA GLN A 775 -13.43 14.82 17.78
C GLN A 775 -12.98 13.76 16.76
N ASN A 776 -12.29 14.16 15.68
CA ASN A 776 -11.74 13.22 14.69
C ASN A 776 -10.59 12.42 15.28
N GLU A 777 -9.68 13.07 16.02
CA GLU A 777 -8.56 12.42 16.70
C GLU A 777 -9.04 11.44 17.77
N VAL A 778 -9.92 11.90 18.67
CA VAL A 778 -10.50 11.09 19.74
C VAL A 778 -11.20 9.85 19.17
N ASN A 779 -11.95 10.01 18.07
CA ASN A 779 -12.61 8.89 17.40
C ASN A 779 -11.64 7.98 16.66
N ARG A 780 -10.59 8.51 16.02
CA ARG A 780 -9.56 7.70 15.36
C ARG A 780 -8.91 6.74 16.36
N ILE A 781 -8.49 7.26 17.52
CA ILE A 781 -7.87 6.46 18.59
C ILE A 781 -8.86 5.40 19.10
N ARG A 782 -10.14 5.75 19.29
CA ARG A 782 -11.20 4.80 19.68
C ARG A 782 -11.37 3.67 18.66
N HIS A 783 -11.39 3.98 17.36
CA HIS A 783 -11.49 2.98 16.31
C HIS A 783 -10.25 2.08 16.29
N GLY A 784 -9.04 2.64 16.45
CA GLY A 784 -7.80 1.87 16.54
C GLY A 784 -7.82 0.89 17.72
N LEU A 785 -8.27 1.33 18.90
CA LEU A 785 -8.47 0.47 20.08
C LEU A 785 -9.49 -0.65 19.81
N THR A 786 -10.56 -0.33 19.07
CA THR A 786 -11.60 -1.32 18.71
C THR A 786 -11.06 -2.36 17.71
N GLN A 787 -10.23 -1.94 16.75
CA GLN A 787 -9.62 -2.83 15.74
C GLN A 787 -8.65 -3.85 16.37
N ILE A 788 -7.96 -3.49 17.45
CA ILE A 788 -7.11 -4.44 18.20
C ILE A 788 -7.91 -5.35 19.15
N GLY A 789 -9.24 -5.32 19.09
CA GLY A 789 -10.13 -6.24 19.80
C GLY A 789 -10.59 -5.76 21.18
N LEU A 790 -10.44 -4.47 21.50
CA LEU A 790 -10.95 -3.89 22.75
C LEU A 790 -12.36 -3.34 22.52
N VAL A 791 -13.36 -4.19 22.75
CA VAL A 791 -14.80 -3.92 22.48
C VAL A 791 -15.60 -3.63 23.76
N LYS A 792 -14.93 -3.52 24.93
CA LYS A 792 -15.58 -3.10 26.19
C LYS A 792 -15.89 -1.60 26.14
N PRO A 793 -16.88 -1.09 26.91
CA PRO A 793 -17.15 0.34 26.97
C PRO A 793 -15.87 1.08 27.36
N LEU A 794 -15.35 1.86 26.41
CA LEU A 794 -14.14 2.63 26.59
C LEU A 794 -14.51 3.93 27.29
N GLN A 795 -13.69 4.34 28.25
CA GLN A 795 -13.90 5.56 29.02
C GLN A 795 -12.85 6.58 28.61
N PHE A 796 -13.30 7.75 28.16
CA PHE A 796 -12.39 8.85 27.87
C PHE A 796 -12.42 9.89 28.99
N LYS A 797 -11.24 10.24 29.52
CA LYS A 797 -11.08 11.26 30.54
C LYS A 797 -10.12 12.36 30.05
N PRO A 798 -10.55 13.63 29.99
CA PRO A 798 -9.66 14.75 29.76
C PRO A 798 -8.64 14.91 30.88
N ASP A 799 -7.45 15.40 30.55
CA ASP A 799 -6.41 15.65 31.55
C ASP A 799 -6.79 16.84 32.44
N ALA A 800 -7.45 17.87 31.90
CA ALA A 800 -8.05 18.96 32.68
C ALA A 800 -8.99 18.47 33.81
N TYR A 801 -9.71 17.36 33.61
CA TYR A 801 -10.56 16.78 34.66
C TYR A 801 -9.72 16.13 35.77
N THR A 802 -8.55 15.62 35.44
CA THR A 802 -7.60 15.06 36.41
C THR A 802 -6.99 16.20 37.24
N GLU A 803 -6.55 17.27 36.60
CA GLU A 803 -5.96 18.45 37.27
C GLU A 803 -6.97 19.20 38.14
N CYS A 804 -8.22 19.34 37.69
CA CYS A 804 -9.32 19.92 38.47
C CYS A 804 -9.84 19.02 39.61
N GLY A 805 -9.24 17.85 39.86
CA GLY A 805 -9.68 16.94 40.93
C GLY A 805 -11.03 16.25 40.66
N ILE A 806 -11.47 16.18 39.40
CA ILE A 806 -12.74 15.57 39.02
C ILE A 806 -12.54 14.06 38.85
N TYR A 807 -12.85 13.33 39.92
CA TYR A 807 -12.86 11.87 39.95
C TYR A 807 -14.26 11.33 40.21
N SER A 808 -14.38 10.00 40.25
CA SER A 808 -15.59 9.30 40.64
C SER A 808 -16.11 9.81 41.99
N LYS A 809 -17.41 10.16 42.07
CA LYS A 809 -18.06 10.69 43.28
C LYS A 809 -17.52 12.06 43.74
N ASN A 810 -17.08 12.91 42.81
CA ASN A 810 -16.74 14.30 43.13
C ASN A 810 -17.97 15.07 43.70
N PRO A 811 -17.75 16.09 44.54
CA PRO A 811 -18.82 16.81 45.24
C PRO A 811 -19.76 17.59 44.32
N TRP A 812 -19.36 17.84 43.07
CA TRP A 812 -20.11 18.64 42.10
C TRP A 812 -21.04 17.82 41.20
N GLY A 813 -21.01 16.48 41.29
CA GLY A 813 -21.83 15.60 40.47
C GLY A 813 -21.44 15.56 38.98
N ILE A 814 -20.26 16.10 38.63
CA ILE A 814 -19.77 16.13 37.25
C ILE A 814 -19.33 14.71 36.83
N PRO A 815 -19.76 14.18 35.67
CA PRO A 815 -19.25 12.90 35.19
C PRO A 815 -17.73 12.94 35.01
N ALA A 816 -17.02 11.95 35.57
CA ALA A 816 -15.55 11.91 35.49
C ALA A 816 -14.98 11.55 34.10
N THR A 817 -15.87 11.28 33.13
CA THR A 817 -15.54 10.84 31.76
C THR A 817 -16.53 11.47 30.78
N MET A 818 -16.06 11.88 29.60
CA MET A 818 -16.88 12.56 28.58
C MET A 818 -17.47 11.60 27.53
N TYR A 819 -16.73 10.54 27.17
CA TYR A 819 -17.18 9.51 26.24
C TYR A 819 -17.24 8.17 26.98
N SER A 820 -18.46 7.66 27.20
CA SER A 820 -18.71 6.33 27.77
C SER A 820 -19.75 5.63 26.90
N LYS A 821 -19.31 4.89 25.88
CA LYS A 821 -20.18 3.99 25.09
C LYS A 821 -19.48 2.66 24.88
#